data_AF-A0A1J4K435-F1
#
_entry.id   AF-A0A1J4K435-F1
#
_cell.length_a   1.000
_cell.length_b   1.000
_cell.length_c   1.000
_cell.angle_alpha   90.00
_cell.angle_beta   90.00
_cell.angle_gamma   90.00
#
_symmetry.space_group_name_H-M   'P 1'
#
loop_
_entity.id
_entity.type
_entity.pdbx_description
1 polymer ?
#
loop_
_entity_poly.entity_id
_entity_poly.type
_entity_poly.pdbx_seq_one_letter_code
_entity_poly.pdbx_strand_id
1 'polypeptide(L)'
;MEFIRESWNNRVTPQDFLKDVQQHPKDFIMSVVIGLLDLCGKQYEPNPLFLQYLIHLFFAAPQLCMNTFLDLTKVNSFGLVRLIINCGDTLFNNLEIGTDFSARCAFNALKICLQHPISDVAISAISKLSESPTFSVLIASARLYFSSEVISLRAHFNQVVPQSDLPPSIPFPMTLLRRAMLESNLSSSILFTVHDIATAVISNIDIWTFVPCSKSFIPPDTFYHLYLHVVSGFIANPTLQLAYMTTNLLVRVLKHMNDSEIQNEDKSNTRYSRTDVSALFSDLRTNSNTKHEMNHHEIENCDFLGQSDDLAQIEKLFTDFPSTVDEDHIIDIVYQYPALSSSLVEHIMKNMTAKRPEYAVSYSKQILPIHSDFEWLLLQQGNFIEFINHSLTLATTITEPNQFESIWLLPLTLLRFTWGTTSNSMRAKITEFIDSQPSGVNFFLRHLLQYQIDTNPIESLGDKLNDKSTPFNESVTVLKELLNNEINVSDLDLSHKPYLVPSVLVWANEKAPDNYDCLTSIPNQNSHLINFLFFSAMLSIVKPVRRWMCAAEEPDMINMLLFKPDNIIEINSLIVDQLGAFCRVTPMTTEQLIRIVASWRAWVEIFGIEKFTKTLLNQLVWKTMHSLVPEDADNLYKSVAYVLAILLSENTDYVDNVLQVISEIVVNEIETMTSAIGLADFALIIICTRKEKWETSFDWLLKYCFTMLEEDPTLQNTKTSFALSVLKTSLYTPRLQEKVTDEAFEILYKIRDWQTMIDFFIVKQSVQEEAAQMSSSESRFF
;
A
#
# COMPACT_ATOMS: atom_id res chain seq x y z
N MET A 1 -57.28 21.99 23.31
CA MET A 1 -58.38 21.13 22.82
C MET A 1 -59.59 21.92 22.32
N GLU A 2 -60.04 22.96 23.03
CA GLU A 2 -61.18 23.78 22.59
C GLU A 2 -60.96 24.44 21.22
N PHE A 3 -59.79 25.04 21.00
CA PHE A 3 -59.38 25.58 19.71
C PHE A 3 -59.48 24.56 18.55
N ILE A 4 -58.91 23.36 18.71
CA ILE A 4 -58.97 22.28 17.68
C ILE A 4 -60.42 21.89 17.39
N ARG A 5 -61.25 21.81 18.44
CA ARG A 5 -62.67 21.47 18.32
C ARG A 5 -63.45 22.54 17.57
N GLU A 6 -63.19 23.82 17.84
CA GLU A 6 -63.82 24.94 17.14
C GLU A 6 -63.41 24.99 15.66
N SER A 7 -62.11 24.86 15.37
CA SER A 7 -61.62 24.81 13.99
C SER A 7 -62.22 23.63 13.21
N TRP A 8 -62.37 22.47 13.86
CA TRP A 8 -62.99 21.29 13.26
C TRP A 8 -64.48 21.51 12.97
N ASN A 9 -65.24 22.02 13.94
CA ASN A 9 -66.68 22.29 13.79
C ASN A 9 -66.94 23.31 12.66
N ASN A 10 -66.05 24.29 12.51
CA ASN A 10 -66.12 25.32 11.49
C ASN A 10 -65.53 24.88 10.14
N ARG A 11 -65.03 23.64 10.02
CA ARG A 11 -64.38 23.09 8.80
C ARG A 11 -63.28 24.00 8.25
N VAL A 12 -62.50 24.58 9.15
CA VAL A 12 -61.39 25.48 8.79
C VAL A 12 -60.41 24.74 7.88
N THR A 13 -59.94 25.37 6.81
CA THR A 13 -58.96 24.73 5.92
C THR A 13 -57.61 24.59 6.64
N PRO A 14 -56.73 23.65 6.27
CA PRO A 14 -55.40 23.54 6.90
C PRO A 14 -54.56 24.82 6.82
N GLN A 15 -54.74 25.61 5.76
CA GLN A 15 -54.05 26.89 5.58
C GLN A 15 -54.58 27.97 6.52
N ASP A 16 -55.90 28.06 6.68
CA ASP A 16 -56.52 29.02 7.59
C ASP A 16 -56.26 28.63 9.05
N PHE A 17 -56.30 27.33 9.35
CA PHE A 17 -55.94 26.79 10.66
C PHE A 17 -54.51 27.17 11.05
N LEU A 18 -53.55 27.04 10.11
CA LEU A 18 -52.17 27.43 10.35
C LEU A 18 -52.06 28.93 10.65
N LYS A 19 -52.72 29.79 9.86
CA LYS A 19 -52.72 31.25 10.07
C LYS A 19 -53.29 31.65 11.43
N ASP A 20 -54.34 30.95 11.87
CA ASP A 20 -54.97 31.21 13.17
C ASP A 20 -54.06 30.75 14.31
N VAL A 21 -53.44 29.57 14.21
CA VAL A 21 -52.51 29.05 15.22
C VAL A 21 -51.26 29.92 15.34
N GLN A 22 -50.72 30.42 14.23
CA GLN A 22 -49.50 31.25 14.20
C GLN A 22 -49.66 32.62 14.87
N GLN A 23 -50.88 33.08 15.13
CA GLN A 23 -51.14 34.33 15.87
C GLN A 23 -50.91 34.19 17.38
N HIS A 24 -50.71 32.96 17.86
CA HIS A 24 -50.56 32.65 19.28
C HIS A 24 -49.10 32.40 19.69
N PRO A 25 -48.78 32.50 21.01
CA PRO A 25 -47.44 32.20 21.52
C PRO A 25 -46.99 30.75 21.25
N LYS A 26 -45.67 30.51 21.22
CA LYS A 26 -45.07 29.19 20.94
C LYS A 26 -45.61 28.06 21.84
N ASP A 27 -45.85 28.33 23.12
CA ASP A 27 -46.38 27.34 24.06
C ASP A 27 -47.81 26.90 23.69
N PHE A 28 -48.62 27.82 23.17
CA PHE A 28 -49.95 27.50 22.67
C PHE A 28 -49.87 26.61 21.44
N ILE A 29 -49.00 26.94 20.48
CA ILE A 29 -48.77 26.13 19.27
C ILE A 29 -48.36 24.71 19.67
N MET A 30 -47.43 24.55 20.61
CA MET A 30 -47.00 23.25 21.10
C MET A 30 -48.15 22.47 21.77
N SER A 31 -49.00 23.14 22.56
CA SER A 31 -50.18 22.50 23.15
C SER A 31 -51.20 22.02 22.11
N VAL A 32 -51.33 22.75 20.98
CA VAL A 32 -52.16 22.35 19.85
C VAL A 32 -51.56 21.15 19.13
N VAL A 33 -50.24 21.15 18.89
CA VAL A 33 -49.53 20.01 18.29
C VAL A 33 -49.68 18.74 19.13
N ILE A 34 -49.47 18.82 20.44
CA ILE A 34 -49.65 17.69 21.37
C ILE A 34 -51.10 17.19 21.32
N GLY A 35 -52.08 18.11 21.38
CA GLY A 35 -53.50 17.75 21.30
C GLY A 35 -53.89 17.09 19.96
N LEU A 36 -53.28 17.50 18.86
CA LEU A 36 -53.48 16.87 17.54
C LEU A 36 -52.82 15.47 17.49
N LEU A 37 -51.62 15.31 18.03
CA LEU A 37 -50.95 14.00 18.14
C LEU A 37 -51.77 13.02 18.98
N ASP A 38 -52.34 13.47 20.09
CA ASP A 38 -53.24 12.66 20.93
C ASP A 38 -54.49 12.21 20.18
N LEU A 39 -55.09 13.09 19.36
CA LEU A 39 -56.24 12.76 18.53
C LEU A 39 -55.88 11.79 17.40
N CYS A 40 -54.73 11.99 16.77
CA CYS A 40 -54.21 11.11 15.72
C CYS A 40 -53.80 9.73 16.25
N GLY A 41 -53.34 9.63 17.51
CA GLY A 41 -52.87 8.39 18.12
C GLY A 41 -53.94 7.50 18.76
N LYS A 42 -55.23 7.78 18.57
CA LYS A 42 -56.32 6.93 19.07
C LYS A 42 -56.49 5.66 18.25
N GLN A 43 -57.05 4.60 18.85
CA GLN A 43 -57.21 3.29 18.21
C GLN A 43 -58.10 3.30 16.96
N TYR A 44 -59.01 4.27 16.83
CA TYR A 44 -59.84 4.44 15.63
C TYR A 44 -59.12 5.21 14.53
N GLU A 45 -59.61 5.09 13.29
CA GLU A 45 -59.10 5.87 12.16
C GLU A 45 -59.37 7.37 12.41
N PRO A 46 -58.31 8.20 12.51
CA PRO A 46 -58.46 9.60 12.87
C PRO A 46 -59.00 10.36 11.66
N ASN A 47 -59.70 11.48 11.90
CA ASN A 47 -60.16 12.30 10.80
C ASN A 47 -58.95 12.81 9.98
N PRO A 48 -58.91 12.62 8.64
CA PRO A 48 -57.80 13.04 7.80
C PRO A 48 -57.43 14.52 7.97
N LEU A 49 -58.41 15.37 8.30
CA LEU A 49 -58.21 16.80 8.51
C LEU A 49 -57.27 17.11 9.70
N PHE A 50 -57.31 16.31 10.78
CA PHE A 50 -56.40 16.50 11.92
C PHE A 50 -54.96 16.20 11.57
N LEU A 51 -54.74 15.15 10.77
CA LEU A 51 -53.42 14.82 10.26
C LEU A 51 -52.92 15.92 9.31
N GLN A 52 -53.79 16.45 8.45
CA GLN A 52 -53.43 17.57 7.57
C GLN A 52 -53.04 18.82 8.36
N TYR A 53 -53.79 19.17 9.42
CA TYR A 53 -53.42 20.28 10.31
C TYR A 53 -52.04 20.07 10.95
N LEU A 54 -51.79 18.85 11.44
CA LEU A 54 -50.53 18.48 12.06
C LEU A 54 -49.36 18.60 11.08
N ILE A 55 -49.51 18.05 9.86
CA ILE A 55 -48.51 18.13 8.79
C ILE A 55 -48.17 19.59 8.46
N HIS A 56 -49.18 20.45 8.30
CA HIS A 56 -48.96 21.88 7.99
C HIS A 56 -48.22 22.61 9.12
N LEU A 57 -48.49 22.27 10.38
CA LEU A 57 -47.76 22.84 11.53
C LEU A 57 -46.29 22.41 11.55
N PHE A 58 -46.01 21.13 11.29
CA PHE A 58 -44.64 20.61 11.24
C PHE A 58 -43.81 21.24 10.11
N PHE A 59 -44.41 21.53 8.94
CA PHE A 59 -43.72 22.23 7.86
C PHE A 59 -43.56 23.73 8.10
N ALA A 60 -44.52 24.37 8.78
CA ALA A 60 -44.47 25.81 9.03
C ALA A 60 -43.57 26.20 10.21
N ALA A 61 -43.43 25.31 11.21
CA ALA A 61 -42.61 25.54 12.40
C ALA A 61 -41.84 24.27 12.81
N PRO A 62 -40.92 23.76 11.96
CA PRO A 62 -40.27 22.47 12.16
C PRO A 62 -39.47 22.40 13.47
N GLN A 63 -38.66 23.41 13.77
CA GLN A 63 -37.86 23.47 15.00
C GLN A 63 -38.69 23.44 16.28
N LEU A 64 -39.88 24.06 16.26
CA LEU A 64 -40.78 24.04 17.42
C LEU A 64 -41.48 22.68 17.56
N CYS A 65 -42.02 22.15 16.47
CA CYS A 65 -42.80 20.91 16.48
C CYS A 65 -41.92 19.67 16.72
N MET A 66 -40.66 19.68 16.28
CA MET A 66 -39.72 18.58 16.48
C MET A 66 -39.38 18.34 17.96
N ASN A 67 -39.60 19.32 18.85
CA ASN A 67 -39.51 19.11 20.30
C ASN A 67 -40.43 17.98 20.82
N THR A 68 -41.48 17.64 20.07
CA THR A 68 -42.36 16.50 20.42
C THR A 68 -41.63 15.15 20.39
N PHE A 69 -40.54 15.03 19.64
CA PHE A 69 -39.68 13.84 19.62
C PHE A 69 -38.69 13.81 20.79
N LEU A 70 -38.51 14.90 21.54
CA LEU A 70 -37.58 14.95 22.69
C LEU A 70 -38.24 14.51 23.99
N ASP A 71 -39.49 14.90 24.23
CA ASP A 71 -40.24 14.59 25.46
C ASP A 71 -41.39 13.61 25.19
N LEU A 72 -41.03 12.34 25.05
CA LEU A 72 -41.96 11.24 24.76
C LEU A 72 -42.96 10.99 25.91
N THR A 73 -42.75 11.57 27.09
CA THR A 73 -43.68 11.42 28.22
C THR A 73 -44.93 12.27 28.06
N LYS A 74 -44.87 13.33 27.24
CA LYS A 74 -45.96 14.29 27.04
C LYS A 74 -46.71 14.10 25.72
N VAL A 75 -46.32 13.11 24.91
CA VAL A 75 -46.80 12.96 23.53
C VAL A 75 -47.24 11.51 23.28
N ASN A 76 -48.40 11.33 22.65
CA ASN A 76 -48.84 10.03 22.20
C ASN A 76 -47.96 9.50 21.04
N SER A 77 -47.17 8.46 21.33
CA SER A 77 -46.26 7.82 20.36
C SER A 77 -46.97 7.23 19.14
N PHE A 78 -48.19 6.71 19.28
CA PHE A 78 -48.99 6.23 18.14
C PHE A 78 -49.37 7.36 17.17
N GLY A 79 -49.57 8.57 17.69
CA GLY A 79 -49.82 9.76 16.89
C GLY A 79 -48.59 10.16 16.06
N LEU A 80 -47.40 10.07 16.68
CA LEU A 80 -46.13 10.31 16.00
C LEU A 80 -45.85 9.27 14.90
N VAL A 81 -46.08 7.98 15.17
CA VAL A 81 -45.92 6.92 14.16
C VAL A 81 -46.87 7.14 12.97
N ARG A 82 -48.12 7.54 13.22
CA ARG A 82 -49.07 7.86 12.15
C ARG A 82 -48.65 9.09 11.34
N LEU A 83 -48.09 10.12 11.97
CA LEU A 83 -47.50 11.26 11.27
C LEU A 83 -46.35 10.79 10.36
N ILE A 84 -45.45 9.97 10.90
CA ILE A 84 -44.30 9.41 10.18
C ILE A 84 -44.73 8.60 8.96
N ILE A 85 -45.73 7.72 9.08
CA ILE A 85 -46.23 6.92 7.95
C ILE A 85 -46.76 7.80 6.80
N ASN A 86 -47.25 9.00 7.11
CA ASN A 86 -47.85 9.89 6.12
C ASN A 86 -46.87 10.90 5.51
N CYS A 87 -45.86 11.37 6.25
CA CYS A 87 -44.93 12.39 5.75
C CYS A 87 -43.47 12.23 6.22
N GLY A 88 -43.06 11.04 6.67
CA GLY A 88 -41.72 10.77 7.21
C GLY A 88 -40.57 11.04 6.24
N ASP A 89 -40.84 10.90 4.94
CA ASP A 89 -39.96 11.16 3.80
C ASP A 89 -39.58 12.64 3.64
N THR A 90 -40.32 13.55 4.28
CA THR A 90 -40.12 15.00 4.15
C THR A 90 -39.99 15.69 5.50
N LEU A 91 -40.43 15.02 6.58
CA LEU A 91 -40.50 15.55 7.93
C LEU A 91 -39.17 16.10 8.44
N PHE A 92 -38.07 15.40 8.16
CA PHE A 92 -36.73 15.72 8.70
C PHE A 92 -35.86 16.57 7.76
N ASN A 93 -36.34 16.90 6.55
CA ASN A 93 -35.51 17.57 5.53
C ASN A 93 -35.12 19.01 5.87
N ASN A 94 -35.84 19.65 6.81
CA ASN A 94 -35.60 21.02 7.24
C ASN A 94 -34.73 21.12 8.50
N LEU A 95 -34.23 19.99 9.00
CA LEU A 95 -33.37 19.96 10.18
C LEU A 95 -31.91 20.15 9.79
N GLU A 96 -31.19 20.90 10.63
CA GLU A 96 -29.75 21.10 10.48
C GLU A 96 -29.01 19.82 10.86
N ILE A 97 -28.29 19.24 9.90
CA ILE A 97 -27.51 18.02 10.08
C ILE A 97 -26.30 18.30 10.99
N GLY A 98 -25.94 17.32 11.81
CA GLY A 98 -24.75 17.42 12.66
C GLY A 98 -24.98 18.10 14.00
N THR A 99 -26.21 18.52 14.33
CA THR A 99 -26.56 19.08 15.65
C THR A 99 -27.15 18.03 16.60
N ASP A 100 -26.86 18.17 17.90
CA ASP A 100 -27.42 17.31 18.97
C ASP A 100 -28.96 17.23 18.92
N PHE A 101 -29.61 18.38 18.72
CA PHE A 101 -31.06 18.49 18.62
C PHE A 101 -31.64 17.64 17.48
N SER A 102 -31.15 17.84 16.26
CA SER A 102 -31.68 17.14 15.08
C SER A 102 -31.40 15.64 15.15
N ALA A 103 -30.19 15.28 15.59
CA ALA A 103 -29.78 13.91 15.81
C ALA A 103 -30.68 13.20 16.83
N ARG A 104 -30.98 13.87 17.97
CA ARG A 104 -31.85 13.32 19.01
C ARG A 104 -33.29 13.14 18.52
N CYS A 105 -33.80 14.10 17.76
CA CYS A 105 -35.15 14.00 17.17
C CYS A 105 -35.26 12.81 16.22
N ALA A 106 -34.30 12.65 15.30
CA ALA A 106 -34.28 11.52 14.36
C ALA A 106 -34.11 10.17 15.08
N PHE A 107 -33.20 10.10 16.05
CA PHE A 107 -32.97 8.90 16.86
C PHE A 107 -34.22 8.48 17.64
N ASN A 108 -34.89 9.42 18.31
CA ASN A 108 -36.12 9.13 19.03
C ASN A 108 -37.27 8.74 18.09
N ALA A 109 -37.37 9.34 16.91
CA ALA A 109 -38.34 8.92 15.90
C ALA A 109 -38.13 7.45 15.48
N LEU A 110 -36.88 7.05 15.21
CA LEU A 110 -36.55 5.65 14.92
C LEU A 110 -36.89 4.72 16.09
N LYS A 111 -36.52 5.13 17.32
CA LYS A 111 -36.79 4.37 18.55
C LYS A 111 -38.30 4.13 18.76
N ILE A 112 -39.13 5.15 18.56
CA ILE A 112 -40.59 5.04 18.67
C ILE A 112 -41.15 4.05 17.64
N CYS A 113 -40.68 4.13 16.38
CA CYS A 113 -41.11 3.20 15.34
C CYS A 113 -40.73 1.76 15.68
N LEU A 114 -39.50 1.52 16.15
CA LEU A 114 -39.01 0.19 16.55
C LEU A 114 -39.74 -0.38 17.77
N GLN A 115 -40.23 0.46 18.67
CA GLN A 115 -40.98 0.07 19.87
C GLN A 115 -42.48 -0.14 19.61
N HIS A 116 -42.95 0.04 18.37
CA HIS A 116 -44.36 -0.11 18.05
C HIS A 116 -44.80 -1.59 18.17
N PRO A 117 -45.93 -1.91 18.82
CA PRO A 117 -46.32 -3.30 19.10
C PRO A 117 -46.72 -4.11 17.85
N ILE A 118 -47.02 -3.44 16.74
CA ILE A 118 -47.39 -4.07 15.46
C ILE A 118 -46.21 -3.94 14.49
N SER A 119 -45.63 -5.09 14.11
CA SER A 119 -44.44 -5.16 13.24
C SER A 119 -44.67 -4.50 11.86
N ASP A 120 -45.80 -4.77 11.20
CA ASP A 120 -46.09 -4.21 9.87
C ASP A 120 -46.12 -2.67 9.88
N VAL A 121 -46.64 -2.09 10.96
CA VAL A 121 -46.70 -0.63 11.16
C VAL A 121 -45.30 -0.07 11.44
N ALA A 122 -44.48 -0.78 12.22
CA ALA A 122 -43.08 -0.42 12.46
C ALA A 122 -42.28 -0.42 11.16
N ILE A 123 -42.39 -1.48 10.34
CA ILE A 123 -41.72 -1.60 9.05
C ILE A 123 -42.19 -0.51 8.09
N SER A 124 -43.50 -0.26 8.00
CA SER A 124 -44.05 0.80 7.15
C SER A 124 -43.55 2.19 7.56
N ALA A 125 -43.50 2.48 8.85
CA ALA A 125 -42.99 3.76 9.36
C ALA A 125 -41.49 3.92 9.10
N ILE A 126 -40.69 2.88 9.32
CA ILE A 126 -39.24 2.88 9.06
C ILE A 126 -38.97 3.01 7.55
N SER A 127 -39.73 2.30 6.72
CA SER A 127 -39.67 2.44 5.26
C SER A 127 -39.92 3.89 4.85
N LYS A 128 -40.98 4.51 5.39
CA LYS A 128 -41.31 5.90 5.07
C LYS A 128 -40.26 6.90 5.53
N LEU A 129 -39.66 6.71 6.71
CA LEU A 129 -38.53 7.53 7.17
C LEU A 129 -37.31 7.36 6.26
N SER A 130 -37.02 6.13 5.85
CA SER A 130 -35.84 5.81 5.05
C SER A 130 -35.91 6.38 3.64
N GLU A 131 -37.10 6.68 3.10
CA GLU A 131 -37.27 7.28 1.76
C GLU A 131 -36.47 8.58 1.56
N SER A 132 -36.19 9.31 2.65
CA SER A 132 -35.27 10.46 2.63
C SER A 132 -33.85 10.07 3.06
N PRO A 133 -32.83 10.30 2.22
CA PRO A 133 -31.43 10.14 2.61
C PRO A 133 -31.04 11.01 3.81
N THR A 134 -31.65 12.19 3.96
CA THR A 134 -31.41 13.12 5.07
C THR A 134 -31.64 12.45 6.42
N PHE A 135 -32.67 11.61 6.54
CA PHE A 135 -32.97 10.89 7.77
C PHE A 135 -31.83 9.94 8.15
N SER A 136 -31.32 9.18 7.18
CA SER A 136 -30.19 8.26 7.39
C SER A 136 -28.91 9.00 7.81
N VAL A 137 -28.64 10.18 7.26
CA VAL A 137 -27.51 11.03 7.67
C VAL A 137 -27.71 11.55 9.10
N LEU A 138 -28.93 11.96 9.48
CA LEU A 138 -29.22 12.38 10.86
C LEU A 138 -29.02 11.25 11.86
N ILE A 139 -29.43 10.03 11.51
CA ILE A 139 -29.15 8.83 12.31
C ILE A 139 -27.65 8.56 12.42
N ALA A 140 -26.88 8.71 11.34
CA ALA A 140 -25.42 8.59 11.39
C ALA A 140 -24.81 9.65 12.32
N SER A 141 -25.26 10.90 12.26
CA SER A 141 -24.79 11.99 13.14
C SER A 141 -25.10 11.75 14.62
N ALA A 142 -26.19 11.02 14.95
CA ALA A 142 -26.54 10.66 16.32
C ALA A 142 -25.50 9.79 17.01
N ARG A 143 -24.62 9.14 16.23
CA ARG A 143 -23.52 8.33 16.76
C ARG A 143 -22.46 9.16 17.48
N LEU A 144 -22.27 10.42 17.08
CA LEU A 144 -21.33 11.34 17.75
C LEU A 144 -21.81 11.74 19.16
N TYR A 145 -23.13 11.82 19.35
CA TYR A 145 -23.73 12.32 20.59
C TYR A 145 -24.21 11.20 21.52
N PHE A 146 -24.69 10.09 20.95
CA PHE A 146 -25.42 9.03 21.68
C PHE A 146 -24.93 7.62 21.32
N SER A 147 -23.61 7.41 21.16
CA SER A 147 -23.02 6.14 20.70
C SER A 147 -23.54 4.89 21.45
N SER A 148 -23.56 4.92 22.79
CA SER A 148 -24.05 3.80 23.61
C SER A 148 -25.53 3.49 23.40
N GLU A 149 -26.36 4.51 23.18
CA GLU A 149 -27.79 4.34 22.92
C GLU A 149 -28.01 3.73 21.52
N VAL A 150 -27.26 4.18 20.52
CA VAL A 150 -27.30 3.61 19.16
C VAL A 150 -26.93 2.13 19.18
N ILE A 151 -25.85 1.75 19.88
CA ILE A 151 -25.43 0.34 20.02
C ILE A 151 -26.55 -0.51 20.62
N SER A 152 -27.23 -0.02 21.66
CA SER A 152 -28.36 -0.73 22.28
C SER A 152 -29.56 -0.93 21.34
N LEU A 153 -29.75 0.00 20.40
CA LEU A 153 -30.87 -0.03 19.46
C LEU A 153 -30.65 -1.00 18.29
N ARG A 154 -29.39 -1.34 17.95
CA ARG A 154 -29.05 -2.26 16.85
C ARG A 154 -29.74 -3.62 16.95
N ALA A 155 -29.80 -4.19 18.15
CA ALA A 155 -30.45 -5.49 18.38
C ALA A 155 -31.95 -5.46 18.03
N HIS A 156 -32.65 -4.38 18.40
CA HIS A 156 -34.06 -4.18 18.08
C HIS A 156 -34.27 -3.90 16.59
N PHE A 157 -33.36 -3.14 15.97
CA PHE A 157 -33.40 -2.85 14.54
C PHE A 157 -33.28 -4.13 13.69
N ASN A 158 -32.35 -5.03 14.02
CA ASN A 158 -32.18 -6.30 13.31
C ASN A 158 -33.37 -7.26 13.46
N GLN A 159 -34.12 -7.17 14.57
CA GLN A 159 -35.34 -7.97 14.78
C GLN A 159 -36.51 -7.50 13.90
N VAL A 160 -36.64 -6.19 13.71
CA VAL A 160 -37.74 -5.59 12.93
C VAL A 160 -37.42 -5.53 11.42
N VAL A 161 -36.14 -5.39 11.06
CA VAL A 161 -35.67 -5.31 9.66
C VAL A 161 -34.64 -6.43 9.40
N PRO A 162 -35.04 -7.71 9.39
CA PRO A 162 -34.13 -8.85 9.28
C PRO A 162 -33.37 -8.89 7.94
N GLN A 163 -32.20 -9.52 7.95
CA GLN A 163 -31.34 -9.66 6.76
C GLN A 163 -31.92 -10.60 5.70
N SER A 164 -32.75 -11.58 6.09
CA SER A 164 -33.17 -12.72 5.25
C SER A 164 -34.46 -12.54 4.43
N ASP A 165 -35.29 -11.53 4.71
CA ASP A 165 -36.64 -11.41 4.13
C ASP A 165 -36.75 -10.39 2.99
N LEU A 166 -35.69 -10.24 2.17
CA LEU A 166 -35.65 -9.18 1.16
C LEU A 166 -35.63 -9.72 -0.29
N PRO A 167 -36.46 -9.16 -1.19
CA PRO A 167 -36.33 -9.37 -2.63
C PRO A 167 -34.97 -8.83 -3.14
N PRO A 168 -34.50 -9.28 -4.31
CA PRO A 168 -33.13 -9.04 -4.81
C PRO A 168 -32.75 -7.56 -5.09
N SER A 169 -33.62 -6.59 -4.82
CA SER A 169 -33.33 -5.16 -4.94
C SER A 169 -33.87 -4.38 -3.73
N ILE A 170 -33.01 -4.16 -2.73
CA ILE A 170 -33.31 -3.25 -1.63
C ILE A 170 -33.40 -1.81 -2.21
N PRO A 171 -34.42 -1.01 -1.87
CA PRO A 171 -34.42 0.41 -2.22
C PRO A 171 -33.18 1.11 -1.63
N PHE A 172 -32.41 1.81 -2.46
CA PHE A 172 -31.21 2.56 -2.07
C PHE A 172 -31.36 3.40 -0.77
N PRO A 173 -32.52 4.03 -0.47
CA PRO A 173 -32.66 4.79 0.76
C PRO A 173 -32.65 3.92 2.06
N MET A 174 -33.12 2.67 1.99
CA MET A 174 -33.08 1.72 3.11
C MET A 174 -31.67 1.16 3.34
N THR A 175 -30.86 1.01 2.29
CA THR A 175 -29.45 0.59 2.45
C THR A 175 -28.64 1.66 3.18
N LEU A 176 -28.91 2.95 2.92
CA LEU A 176 -28.30 4.06 3.66
C LEU A 176 -28.64 4.01 5.16
N LEU A 177 -29.91 3.78 5.52
CA LEU A 177 -30.31 3.67 6.94
C LEU A 177 -29.64 2.48 7.63
N ARG A 178 -29.56 1.34 6.93
CA ARG A 178 -28.83 0.16 7.43
C ARG A 178 -27.36 0.46 7.67
N ARG A 179 -26.69 1.11 6.71
CA ARG A 179 -25.28 1.51 6.85
C ARG A 179 -25.08 2.44 8.04
N ALA A 180 -25.94 3.45 8.20
CA ALA A 180 -25.90 4.37 9.34
C ALA A 180 -26.02 3.64 10.70
N MET A 181 -26.94 2.66 10.80
CA MET A 181 -27.23 1.95 12.04
C MET A 181 -26.24 0.83 12.36
N LEU A 182 -25.88 0.00 11.38
CA LEU A 182 -25.24 -1.30 11.60
C LEU A 182 -23.73 -1.28 11.37
N GLU A 183 -23.24 -0.42 10.47
CA GLU A 183 -21.82 -0.40 10.10
C GLU A 183 -20.97 0.11 11.26
N SER A 184 -20.02 -0.69 11.75
CA SER A 184 -19.21 -0.33 12.92
C SER A 184 -17.83 0.22 12.55
N ASN A 185 -17.28 -0.18 11.40
CA ASN A 185 -15.97 0.24 10.96
C ASN A 185 -15.95 0.34 9.42
N LEU A 186 -15.27 1.36 8.91
CA LEU A 186 -15.11 1.64 7.49
C LEU A 186 -13.62 1.71 7.19
N SER A 187 -12.90 0.64 7.47
CA SER A 187 -11.50 0.50 7.08
C SER A 187 -11.43 -0.27 5.77
N SER A 188 -10.91 0.36 4.72
CA SER A 188 -10.54 -0.34 3.48
C SER A 188 -9.07 -0.13 3.23
N SER A 189 -8.35 -1.19 2.87
CA SER A 189 -6.95 -1.05 2.50
C SER A 189 -6.82 -0.42 1.11
N ILE A 190 -6.22 0.77 1.02
CA ILE A 190 -5.74 1.32 -0.27
C ILE A 190 -4.58 0.45 -0.78
N LEU A 191 -3.74 0.01 0.16
CA LEU A 191 -2.49 -0.66 -0.14
C LEU A 191 -2.68 -2.19 -0.15
N PHE A 192 -1.88 -2.91 -0.93
CA PHE A 192 -1.78 -4.38 -0.91
C PHE A 192 -2.94 -5.18 -1.49
N THR A 193 -3.88 -4.58 -2.23
CA THR A 193 -4.92 -5.33 -2.96
C THR A 193 -4.37 -6.25 -4.05
N VAL A 194 -3.14 -6.01 -4.52
CA VAL A 194 -2.43 -6.86 -5.49
C VAL A 194 -1.28 -7.56 -4.77
N HIS A 195 -1.59 -8.66 -4.07
CA HIS A 195 -0.69 -9.31 -3.11
C HIS A 195 0.72 -9.62 -3.65
N ASP A 196 0.84 -10.08 -4.91
CA ASP A 196 2.14 -10.40 -5.53
C ASP A 196 3.05 -9.18 -5.66
N ILE A 197 2.51 -8.10 -6.25
CA ILE A 197 3.25 -6.85 -6.47
C ILE A 197 3.57 -6.22 -5.13
N ALA A 198 2.63 -6.30 -4.20
CA ALA A 198 2.76 -5.66 -2.92
C ALA A 198 3.78 -6.39 -2.01
N THR A 199 3.85 -7.72 -2.08
CA THR A 199 4.93 -8.53 -1.50
C THR A 199 6.29 -8.14 -2.08
N ALA A 200 6.35 -8.03 -3.41
CA ALA A 200 7.58 -7.67 -4.11
C ALA A 200 8.02 -6.23 -3.78
N VAL A 201 7.08 -5.31 -3.57
CA VAL A 201 7.35 -3.92 -3.17
C VAL A 201 7.81 -3.83 -1.72
N ILE A 202 7.14 -4.50 -0.78
CA ILE A 202 7.60 -4.59 0.63
C ILE A 202 9.04 -5.10 0.70
N SER A 203 9.37 -6.05 -0.16
CA SER A 203 10.72 -6.60 -0.22
C SER A 203 11.77 -5.59 -0.67
N ASN A 204 11.39 -4.53 -1.41
CA ASN A 204 12.32 -3.60 -2.04
C ASN A 204 12.31 -2.19 -1.42
N ILE A 205 11.38 -1.89 -0.51
CA ILE A 205 11.37 -0.62 0.24
C ILE A 205 12.19 -0.81 1.53
N ASP A 206 12.94 0.22 1.94
CA ASP A 206 13.55 0.24 3.26
C ASP A 206 12.46 0.11 4.33
N ILE A 207 12.55 -0.95 5.13
CA ILE A 207 11.62 -1.29 6.21
C ILE A 207 11.35 -0.08 7.11
N TRP A 208 12.38 0.73 7.40
CA TRP A 208 12.26 1.88 8.30
C TRP A 208 11.62 3.11 7.66
N THR A 209 11.48 3.09 6.34
CA THR A 209 10.71 4.04 5.54
C THR A 209 9.29 3.52 5.31
N PHE A 210 9.13 2.20 5.24
CA PHE A 210 7.86 1.49 5.03
C PHE A 210 7.00 1.37 6.30
N VAL A 211 7.60 1.12 7.47
CA VAL A 211 6.90 0.87 8.75
C VAL A 211 6.00 2.03 9.21
N PRO A 212 6.41 3.32 9.11
CA PRO A 212 5.50 4.42 9.40
C PRO A 212 4.26 4.41 8.50
N CYS A 213 4.38 3.94 7.26
CA CYS A 213 3.28 3.88 6.30
C CYS A 213 2.40 2.64 6.55
N SER A 214 3.00 1.47 6.79
CA SER A 214 2.26 0.22 6.93
C SER A 214 1.24 0.24 8.08
N LYS A 215 1.61 0.76 9.26
CA LYS A 215 0.72 0.93 10.43
C LYS A 215 -0.55 1.75 10.16
N SER A 216 -0.47 2.64 9.18
CA SER A 216 -1.48 3.65 8.90
C SER A 216 -2.41 3.30 7.75
N PHE A 217 -2.00 2.36 6.90
CA PHE A 217 -2.63 2.10 5.60
C PHE A 217 -3.04 0.64 5.39
N ILE A 218 -2.56 -0.29 6.22
CA ILE A 218 -2.90 -1.71 6.14
C ILE A 218 -3.69 -2.09 7.40
N PRO A 219 -5.01 -2.37 7.28
CA PRO A 219 -5.76 -2.99 8.37
C PRO A 219 -5.11 -4.32 8.78
N PRO A 220 -5.13 -4.70 10.06
CA PRO A 220 -4.57 -5.97 10.52
C PRO A 220 -5.04 -7.17 9.70
N ASP A 221 -6.32 -7.20 9.33
CA ASP A 221 -6.92 -8.27 8.51
C ASP A 221 -6.25 -8.40 7.13
N THR A 222 -6.05 -7.28 6.42
CA THR A 222 -5.35 -7.27 5.14
C THR A 222 -3.89 -7.69 5.29
N PHE A 223 -3.24 -7.30 6.39
CA PHE A 223 -1.88 -7.72 6.68
C PHE A 223 -1.77 -9.24 6.89
N TYR A 224 -2.73 -9.83 7.60
CA TYR A 224 -2.80 -11.28 7.80
C TYR A 224 -2.98 -12.04 6.48
N HIS A 225 -3.83 -11.55 5.57
CA HIS A 225 -3.97 -12.11 4.23
C HIS A 225 -2.67 -12.05 3.43
N LEU A 226 -1.99 -10.90 3.44
CA LEU A 226 -0.68 -10.76 2.82
C LEU A 226 0.34 -11.73 3.42
N TYR A 227 0.37 -11.89 4.74
CA TYR A 227 1.27 -12.83 5.40
C TYR A 227 1.02 -14.28 4.95
N LEU A 228 -0.24 -14.70 4.90
CA LEU A 228 -0.62 -16.04 4.42
C LEU A 228 -0.27 -16.25 2.93
N HIS A 229 -0.38 -15.20 2.12
CA HIS A 229 0.05 -15.23 0.71
C HIS A 229 1.55 -15.51 0.59
N VAL A 230 2.38 -14.84 1.39
CA VAL A 230 3.83 -15.06 1.42
C VAL A 230 4.17 -16.47 1.95
N VAL A 231 3.44 -16.95 2.96
CA VAL A 231 3.58 -18.33 3.46
C VAL A 231 3.25 -19.36 2.37
N SER A 232 2.15 -19.18 1.66
CA SER A 232 1.75 -20.04 0.53
C SER A 232 2.81 -20.03 -0.58
N GLY A 233 3.33 -18.84 -0.91
CA GLY A 233 4.42 -18.67 -1.87
C GLY A 233 5.69 -19.42 -1.45
N PHE A 234 6.06 -19.36 -0.17
CA PHE A 234 7.22 -20.08 0.35
C PHE A 234 7.04 -21.61 0.25
N ILE A 235 5.86 -22.12 0.61
CA ILE A 235 5.56 -23.55 0.55
C ILE A 235 5.60 -24.06 -0.90
N ALA A 236 5.10 -23.26 -1.85
CA ALA A 236 5.09 -23.61 -3.26
C ALA A 236 6.48 -23.53 -3.91
N ASN A 237 7.23 -22.45 -3.63
CA ASN A 237 8.54 -22.17 -4.22
C ASN A 237 9.45 -21.50 -3.17
N PRO A 238 10.22 -22.28 -2.37
CA PRO A 238 11.02 -21.73 -1.29
C PRO A 238 12.21 -20.92 -1.83
N THR A 239 12.39 -19.72 -1.26
CA THR A 239 13.53 -18.82 -1.51
C THR A 239 14.03 -18.24 -0.19
N LEU A 240 15.27 -17.72 -0.17
CA LEU A 240 15.83 -17.04 1.02
C LEU A 240 15.05 -15.78 1.34
N GLN A 241 14.62 -15.04 0.31
CA GLN A 241 13.73 -13.90 0.44
C GLN A 241 12.47 -14.28 1.20
N LEU A 242 11.70 -15.27 0.71
CA LEU A 242 10.43 -15.67 1.32
C LEU A 242 10.63 -16.27 2.72
N ALA A 243 11.71 -17.02 2.94
CA ALA A 243 12.07 -17.53 4.26
C ALA A 243 12.30 -16.40 5.27
N TYR A 244 13.06 -15.38 4.90
CA TYR A 244 13.30 -14.23 5.77
C TYR A 244 12.06 -13.34 5.90
N MET A 245 11.23 -13.24 4.86
CA MET A 245 9.99 -12.49 4.90
C MET A 245 9.00 -13.03 5.94
N THR A 246 8.77 -14.33 5.91
CA THR A 246 7.83 -15.04 6.79
C THR A 246 8.30 -15.09 8.24
N THR A 247 9.62 -15.14 8.48
CA THR A 247 10.19 -15.35 9.82
C THR A 247 10.69 -14.08 10.49
N ASN A 248 11.02 -13.03 9.73
CA ASN A 248 11.60 -11.80 10.27
C ASN A 248 10.91 -10.54 9.75
N LEU A 249 10.91 -10.31 8.43
CA LEU A 249 10.50 -9.01 7.87
C LEU A 249 9.05 -8.66 8.24
N LEU A 250 8.10 -9.51 7.87
CA LEU A 250 6.68 -9.23 8.10
C LEU A 250 6.34 -9.28 9.59
N VAL A 251 6.98 -10.17 10.35
CA VAL A 251 6.83 -10.23 11.81
C VAL A 251 7.24 -8.90 12.46
N ARG A 252 8.35 -8.29 12.00
CA ARG A 252 8.79 -6.96 12.45
C ARG A 252 7.80 -5.87 12.04
N VAL A 253 7.33 -5.90 10.80
CA VAL A 253 6.32 -4.93 10.32
C VAL A 253 5.09 -4.97 11.23
N LEU A 254 4.57 -6.17 11.53
CA LEU A 254 3.42 -6.33 12.42
C LEU A 254 3.69 -5.84 13.84
N LYS A 255 4.85 -6.16 14.41
CA LYS A 255 5.23 -5.69 15.74
C LYS A 255 5.20 -4.16 15.82
N HIS A 256 5.81 -3.50 14.82
CA HIS A 256 5.80 -2.05 14.76
C HIS A 256 4.44 -1.44 14.38
N MET A 257 3.53 -2.19 13.75
CA MET A 257 2.13 -1.77 13.61
C MET A 257 1.46 -1.64 14.98
N ASN A 258 1.83 -2.47 15.95
CA ASN A 258 1.23 -2.47 17.29
C ASN A 258 1.89 -1.48 18.26
N ASP A 259 3.17 -1.13 18.08
CA ASP A 259 3.91 -0.25 18.99
C ASP A 259 3.76 1.25 18.65
N SER A 260 3.55 2.11 19.66
CA SER A 260 3.28 3.56 19.49
C SER A 260 4.49 4.41 19.11
N GLU A 261 5.72 3.91 19.32
CA GLU A 261 6.96 4.63 18.95
C GLU A 261 8.00 3.66 18.37
N ILE A 262 8.54 3.97 17.19
CA ILE A 262 9.69 3.27 16.62
C ILE A 262 10.94 3.76 17.34
N GLN A 263 11.42 3.05 18.36
CA GLN A 263 12.68 3.40 19.03
C GLN A 263 13.87 3.14 18.10
N ASN A 264 14.82 4.07 18.06
CA ASN A 264 16.03 3.98 17.21
C ASN A 264 16.93 2.77 17.53
N GLU A 265 16.75 2.11 18.68
CA GLU A 265 17.53 0.93 19.09
C GLU A 265 17.16 -0.35 18.31
N ASP A 266 15.98 -0.42 17.68
CA ASP A 266 15.57 -1.59 16.87
C ASP A 266 16.24 -1.63 15.47
N LYS A 267 16.95 -0.56 15.08
CA LYS A 267 17.64 -0.46 13.77
C LYS A 267 18.84 -1.37 13.63
N SER A 268 19.31 -2.00 14.71
CA SER A 268 20.47 -2.88 14.70
C SER A 268 20.18 -4.21 15.39
N ASN A 269 20.07 -5.29 14.59
CA ASN A 269 20.29 -6.68 15.01
C ASN A 269 19.27 -7.37 15.95
N THR A 270 17.96 -7.11 15.85
CA THR A 270 16.99 -8.01 16.52
C THR A 270 16.80 -9.28 15.69
N ARG A 271 17.50 -10.34 16.11
CA ARG A 271 17.43 -11.72 15.59
C ARG A 271 16.00 -12.28 15.57
N TYR A 272 15.81 -13.34 14.80
CA TYR A 272 14.59 -14.15 14.80
C TYR A 272 14.06 -14.41 16.22
N SER A 273 12.75 -14.23 16.40
CA SER A 273 12.06 -14.47 17.65
C SER A 273 10.97 -15.52 17.45
N ARG A 274 11.18 -16.71 18.05
CA ARG A 274 10.17 -17.78 18.03
C ARG A 274 8.87 -17.32 18.66
N THR A 275 8.94 -16.54 19.73
CA THR A 275 7.76 -16.03 20.43
C THR A 275 6.93 -15.11 19.56
N ASP A 276 7.58 -14.28 18.74
CA ASP A 276 6.89 -13.28 17.91
C ASP A 276 6.19 -13.96 16.72
N VAL A 277 6.86 -14.96 16.11
CA VAL A 277 6.24 -15.80 15.06
C VAL A 277 5.04 -16.57 15.63
N SER A 278 5.20 -17.22 16.79
CA SER A 278 4.10 -17.94 17.44
C SER A 278 2.95 -17.02 17.87
N ALA A 279 3.24 -15.79 18.29
CA ALA A 279 2.22 -14.78 18.60
C ALA A 279 1.41 -14.42 17.35
N LEU A 280 2.06 -14.18 16.22
CA LEU A 280 1.39 -13.94 14.93
C LEU A 280 0.46 -15.09 14.53
N PHE A 281 0.92 -16.35 14.65
CA PHE A 281 0.05 -17.51 14.39
C PHE A 281 -1.08 -17.67 15.42
N SER A 282 -0.89 -17.20 16.66
CA SER A 282 -1.98 -17.13 17.64
C SER A 282 -3.04 -16.11 17.23
N ASP A 283 -2.61 -14.91 16.80
CA ASP A 283 -3.52 -13.84 16.36
C ASP A 283 -4.32 -14.27 15.13
N LEU A 284 -3.66 -14.92 14.15
CA LEU A 284 -4.31 -15.52 12.98
C LEU A 284 -5.44 -16.51 13.38
N ARG A 285 -5.18 -17.38 14.36
CA ARG A 285 -6.16 -18.35 14.87
C ARG A 285 -7.32 -17.68 15.62
N THR A 286 -7.08 -16.53 16.26
CA THR A 286 -8.16 -15.79 16.94
C THR A 286 -9.04 -15.02 15.95
N ASN A 287 -8.44 -14.39 14.94
CA ASN A 287 -9.15 -13.56 13.96
C ASN A 287 -9.95 -14.38 12.95
N SER A 288 -9.47 -15.58 12.58
CA SER A 288 -10.19 -16.51 11.70
C SER A 288 -11.55 -16.97 12.26
N ASN A 289 -11.74 -16.91 13.58
CA ASN A 289 -12.98 -17.31 14.24
C ASN A 289 -14.03 -16.18 14.33
N THR A 290 -13.64 -14.92 14.07
CA THR A 290 -14.49 -13.77 14.42
C THR A 290 -15.19 -13.06 13.27
N LYS A 291 -14.75 -13.13 12.00
CA LYS A 291 -15.36 -12.33 10.90
C LYS A 291 -14.80 -12.69 9.51
N HIS A 292 -15.14 -13.83 8.93
CA HIS A 292 -14.80 -14.15 7.52
C HIS A 292 -16.05 -14.38 6.68
N GLU A 293 -16.92 -13.37 6.62
CA GLU A 293 -17.96 -13.21 5.58
C GLU A 293 -17.70 -11.95 4.71
N MET A 294 -16.45 -11.49 4.60
CA MET A 294 -16.11 -10.46 3.61
C MET A 294 -15.80 -11.14 2.27
N ASN A 295 -16.66 -10.83 1.28
CA ASN A 295 -16.53 -11.06 -0.16
C ASN A 295 -15.56 -12.16 -0.62
N HIS A 296 -16.12 -13.32 -0.94
CA HIS A 296 -15.45 -14.45 -1.61
C HIS A 296 -14.67 -14.11 -2.90
N HIS A 297 -14.77 -12.89 -3.45
CA HIS A 297 -14.02 -12.49 -4.64
C HIS A 297 -12.56 -12.09 -4.37
N GLU A 298 -12.15 -11.82 -3.13
CA GLU A 298 -10.75 -11.46 -2.81
C GLU A 298 -9.91 -12.66 -2.33
N ILE A 299 -10.50 -13.86 -2.24
CA ILE A 299 -9.92 -15.02 -1.54
C ILE A 299 -9.31 -16.08 -2.50
N GLU A 300 -9.49 -15.96 -3.82
CA GLU A 300 -9.18 -17.04 -4.79
C GLU A 300 -7.73 -17.58 -4.75
N ASN A 301 -6.76 -16.85 -4.16
CA ASN A 301 -5.35 -17.25 -4.09
C ASN A 301 -4.88 -17.76 -2.71
N CYS A 302 -5.70 -17.70 -1.65
CA CYS A 302 -5.33 -18.11 -0.28
C CYS A 302 -6.12 -19.33 0.24
N ASP A 303 -6.98 -19.94 -0.59
CA ASP A 303 -7.87 -21.06 -0.24
C ASP A 303 -7.17 -22.33 0.26
N PHE A 304 -5.83 -22.39 0.20
CA PHE A 304 -5.05 -23.57 0.60
C PHE A 304 -4.71 -23.65 2.10
N LEU A 305 -4.87 -22.58 2.89
CA LEU A 305 -4.33 -22.50 4.27
C LEU A 305 -5.38 -22.28 5.38
N GLY A 306 -6.66 -22.58 5.10
CA GLY A 306 -7.79 -22.16 5.93
C GLY A 306 -8.23 -23.06 7.10
N GLN A 307 -7.56 -24.17 7.41
CA GLN A 307 -7.94 -25.04 8.54
C GLN A 307 -7.01 -24.87 9.75
N SER A 308 -7.58 -24.96 10.97
CA SER A 308 -6.83 -24.79 12.22
C SER A 308 -5.68 -25.78 12.40
N ASP A 309 -5.83 -26.99 11.86
CA ASP A 309 -4.83 -28.07 11.92
C ASP A 309 -3.66 -27.81 10.96
N ASP A 310 -3.87 -27.07 9.88
CA ASP A 310 -2.82 -26.68 8.93
C ASP A 310 -1.96 -25.56 9.52
N LEU A 311 -2.56 -24.57 10.18
CA LEU A 311 -1.83 -23.45 10.82
C LEU A 311 -0.84 -23.91 11.89
N ALA A 312 -1.15 -24.98 12.65
CA ALA A 312 -0.24 -25.51 13.66
C ALA A 312 0.99 -26.22 13.04
N GLN A 313 0.81 -26.91 11.92
CA GLN A 313 1.90 -27.54 11.19
C GLN A 313 2.79 -26.50 10.51
N ILE A 314 2.18 -25.45 9.97
CA ILE A 314 2.87 -24.33 9.34
C ILE A 314 3.65 -23.51 10.37
N GLU A 315 3.06 -23.22 11.54
CA GLU A 315 3.77 -22.59 12.65
C GLU A 315 5.02 -23.41 13.03
N LYS A 316 4.89 -24.74 13.07
CA LYS A 316 6.02 -25.62 13.36
C LYS A 316 7.12 -25.53 12.30
N LEU A 317 6.77 -25.50 11.00
CA LEU A 317 7.73 -25.31 9.91
C LEU A 317 8.57 -24.04 10.11
N PHE A 318 7.94 -22.91 10.46
CA PHE A 318 8.64 -21.62 10.65
C PHE A 318 9.28 -21.44 12.03
N THR A 319 9.10 -22.40 12.94
CA THR A 319 9.66 -22.34 14.31
C THR A 319 10.65 -23.43 14.68
N ASP A 320 10.74 -24.49 13.88
CA ASP A 320 11.70 -25.56 14.08
C ASP A 320 13.11 -25.18 13.60
N PHE A 321 14.10 -25.82 14.23
CA PHE A 321 15.52 -25.71 13.88
C PHE A 321 16.10 -27.11 13.64
N PRO A 322 17.06 -27.27 12.73
CA PRO A 322 17.71 -28.56 12.52
C PRO A 322 18.62 -28.90 13.70
N SER A 323 18.81 -30.21 13.93
CA SER A 323 19.73 -30.71 14.97
C SER A 323 21.21 -30.59 14.57
N THR A 324 21.50 -30.60 13.26
CA THR A 324 22.84 -30.43 12.69
C THR A 324 22.75 -29.64 11.38
N VAL A 325 23.71 -28.76 11.13
CA VAL A 325 23.81 -28.00 9.86
C VAL A 325 24.87 -28.67 8.98
N ASP A 326 24.46 -29.11 7.79
CA ASP A 326 25.38 -29.55 6.73
C ASP A 326 25.81 -28.32 5.92
N GLU A 327 27.11 -28.03 5.93
CA GLU A 327 27.66 -26.84 5.28
C GLU A 327 27.60 -26.94 3.75
N ASP A 328 27.54 -28.16 3.20
CA ASP A 328 27.47 -28.39 1.76
C ASP A 328 26.05 -28.20 1.18
N HIS A 329 25.04 -28.09 2.05
CA HIS A 329 23.63 -27.93 1.67
C HIS A 329 22.92 -26.89 2.55
N ILE A 330 23.64 -25.87 3.03
CA ILE A 330 23.10 -24.91 3.99
C ILE A 330 21.88 -24.15 3.45
N ILE A 331 21.87 -23.84 2.15
CA ILE A 331 20.73 -23.18 1.49
C ILE A 331 19.50 -24.09 1.49
N ASP A 332 19.66 -25.36 1.13
CA ASP A 332 18.57 -26.34 1.13
C ASP A 332 18.03 -26.59 2.55
N ILE A 333 18.90 -26.52 3.55
CA ILE A 333 18.50 -26.62 4.96
C ILE A 333 17.65 -25.40 5.36
N VAL A 334 17.97 -24.19 4.89
CA VAL A 334 17.13 -23.00 5.16
C VAL A 334 15.74 -23.17 4.53
N TYR A 335 15.62 -23.80 3.37
CA TYR A 335 14.31 -24.08 2.77
C TYR A 335 13.48 -25.09 3.58
N GLN A 336 14.13 -25.96 4.35
CA GLN A 336 13.46 -26.87 5.28
C GLN A 336 13.19 -26.22 6.66
N TYR A 337 14.05 -25.29 7.07
CA TYR A 337 14.02 -24.62 8.38
C TYR A 337 14.20 -23.09 8.21
N PRO A 338 13.14 -22.37 7.84
CA PRO A 338 13.22 -20.98 7.40
C PRO A 338 13.74 -20.01 8.46
N ALA A 339 13.60 -20.36 9.74
CA ALA A 339 14.11 -19.56 10.87
C ALA A 339 15.63 -19.31 10.78
N LEU A 340 16.37 -20.22 10.15
CA LEU A 340 17.82 -20.08 9.93
C LEU A 340 18.19 -18.94 8.99
N SER A 341 17.27 -18.46 8.14
CA SER A 341 17.52 -17.32 7.24
C SER A 341 18.04 -16.09 8.00
N SER A 342 17.56 -15.89 9.24
CA SER A 342 17.96 -14.77 10.12
C SER A 342 19.42 -14.77 10.54
N SER A 343 20.05 -15.95 10.62
CA SER A 343 21.44 -16.14 11.08
C SER A 343 22.36 -16.69 10.00
N LEU A 344 21.84 -16.93 8.80
CA LEU A 344 22.56 -17.57 7.70
C LEU A 344 23.84 -16.83 7.35
N VAL A 345 23.77 -15.51 7.19
CA VAL A 345 24.92 -14.68 6.80
C VAL A 345 26.00 -14.70 7.89
N GLU A 346 25.63 -14.51 9.16
CA GLU A 346 26.56 -14.57 10.30
C GLU A 346 27.25 -15.95 10.36
N HIS A 347 26.49 -17.03 10.14
CA HIS A 347 27.01 -18.40 10.15
C HIS A 347 28.00 -18.63 9.00
N ILE A 348 27.66 -18.23 7.79
CA ILE A 348 28.53 -18.33 6.61
C ILE A 348 29.82 -17.55 6.84
N MET A 349 29.74 -16.29 7.27
CA MET A 349 30.93 -15.45 7.52
C MET A 349 31.85 -16.05 8.59
N LYS A 350 31.28 -16.60 9.67
CA LYS A 350 32.05 -17.25 10.73
C LYS A 350 32.83 -18.48 10.24
N ASN A 351 32.29 -19.21 9.27
CA ASN A 351 32.89 -20.43 8.73
C ASN A 351 33.81 -20.20 7.53
N MET A 352 33.56 -19.14 6.75
CA MET A 352 34.42 -18.69 5.65
C MET A 352 35.75 -18.15 6.20
N THR A 353 36.74 -19.01 6.37
CA THR A 353 38.05 -18.63 6.91
C THR A 353 39.18 -19.22 6.08
N ALA A 354 40.34 -18.57 6.09
CA ALA A 354 41.53 -19.06 5.39
C ALA A 354 42.02 -20.43 5.87
N LYS A 355 41.57 -20.87 7.06
CA LYS A 355 41.87 -22.20 7.63
C LYS A 355 40.98 -23.31 7.09
N ARG A 356 39.83 -22.95 6.50
CA ARG A 356 38.81 -23.87 5.98
C ARG A 356 38.28 -23.38 4.63
N PRO A 357 39.15 -23.25 3.61
CA PRO A 357 38.76 -22.75 2.30
C PRO A 357 37.73 -23.64 1.61
N GLU A 358 37.66 -24.93 1.95
CA GLU A 358 36.66 -25.88 1.44
C GLU A 358 35.22 -25.43 1.70
N TYR A 359 34.93 -24.88 2.88
CA TYR A 359 33.59 -24.36 3.20
C TYR A 359 33.28 -23.09 2.42
N ALA A 360 34.28 -22.20 2.25
CA ALA A 360 34.10 -21.00 1.43
C ALA A 360 33.81 -21.34 -0.04
N VAL A 361 34.50 -22.32 -0.61
CA VAL A 361 34.21 -22.83 -1.96
C VAL A 361 32.80 -23.42 -2.02
N SER A 362 32.40 -24.20 -1.01
CA SER A 362 31.07 -24.81 -0.95
C SER A 362 29.96 -23.76 -0.91
N TYR A 363 30.07 -22.77 -0.03
CA TYR A 363 29.10 -21.67 0.04
C TYR A 363 29.08 -20.83 -1.24
N SER A 364 30.24 -20.49 -1.82
CA SER A 364 30.30 -19.77 -3.10
C SER A 364 29.55 -20.51 -4.21
N LYS A 365 29.70 -21.83 -4.30
CA LYS A 365 29.00 -22.65 -5.31
C LYS A 365 27.49 -22.71 -5.07
N GLN A 366 27.05 -22.67 -3.82
CA GLN A 366 25.62 -22.62 -3.48
C GLN A 366 25.02 -21.23 -3.71
N ILE A 367 25.77 -20.15 -3.45
CA ILE A 367 25.27 -18.77 -3.54
C ILE A 367 25.28 -18.24 -4.97
N LEU A 368 26.31 -18.49 -5.78
CA LEU A 368 26.44 -17.93 -7.13
C LEU A 368 25.22 -18.19 -8.04
N PRO A 369 24.60 -19.39 -8.05
CA PRO A 369 23.37 -19.65 -8.81
C PRO A 369 22.14 -18.85 -8.35
N ILE A 370 22.10 -18.46 -7.08
CA ILE A 370 20.98 -17.71 -6.47
C ILE A 370 21.42 -16.33 -5.97
N HIS A 371 22.44 -15.74 -6.61
CA HIS A 371 23.11 -14.54 -6.13
C HIS A 371 22.15 -13.39 -5.84
N SER A 372 21.11 -13.18 -6.67
CA SER A 372 20.10 -12.12 -6.46
C SER A 372 19.29 -12.31 -5.18
N ASP A 373 18.94 -13.55 -4.83
CA ASP A 373 18.16 -13.89 -3.63
C ASP A 373 19.03 -13.73 -2.36
N PHE A 374 20.30 -14.14 -2.45
CA PHE A 374 21.27 -13.96 -1.36
C PHE A 374 21.69 -12.49 -1.19
N GLU A 375 21.89 -11.76 -2.28
CA GLU A 375 22.14 -10.32 -2.28
C GLU A 375 21.03 -9.57 -1.55
N TRP A 376 19.78 -9.90 -1.86
CA TRP A 376 18.62 -9.32 -1.19
C TRP A 376 18.69 -9.56 0.33
N LEU A 377 19.00 -10.79 0.75
CA LEU A 377 19.13 -11.13 2.17
C LEU A 377 20.24 -10.30 2.84
N LEU A 378 21.40 -10.14 2.20
CA LEU A 378 22.52 -9.32 2.70
C LEU A 378 22.12 -7.86 2.91
N LEU A 379 21.38 -7.28 1.96
CA LEU A 379 20.91 -5.90 2.03
C LEU A 379 19.91 -5.71 3.16
N GLN A 380 18.95 -6.63 3.30
CA GLN A 380 17.91 -6.57 4.33
C GLN A 380 18.43 -6.84 5.75
N GLN A 381 19.52 -7.59 5.89
CA GLN A 381 20.19 -7.80 7.18
C GLN A 381 21.20 -6.69 7.50
N GLY A 382 21.48 -5.77 6.57
CA GLY A 382 22.50 -4.73 6.76
C GLY A 382 23.95 -5.26 6.73
N ASN A 383 24.16 -6.53 6.37
CA ASN A 383 25.46 -7.20 6.40
C ASN A 383 26.21 -7.15 5.07
N PHE A 384 25.66 -6.48 4.04
CA PHE A 384 26.22 -6.46 2.69
C PHE A 384 27.70 -6.05 2.65
N ILE A 385 28.03 -4.85 3.15
CA ILE A 385 29.42 -4.34 3.10
C ILE A 385 30.37 -5.23 3.92
N GLU A 386 29.94 -5.71 5.08
CA GLU A 386 30.75 -6.58 5.93
C GLU A 386 31.04 -7.92 5.26
N PHE A 387 30.03 -8.53 4.63
CA PHE A 387 30.15 -9.77 3.88
C PHE A 387 31.09 -9.64 2.68
N ILE A 388 30.96 -8.56 1.91
CA ILE A 388 31.84 -8.28 0.76
C ILE A 388 33.28 -8.10 1.23
N ASN A 389 33.51 -7.30 2.29
CA ASN A 389 34.84 -7.10 2.86
C ASN A 389 35.48 -8.42 3.32
N HIS A 390 34.71 -9.25 4.02
CA HIS A 390 35.17 -10.54 4.52
C HIS A 390 35.52 -11.50 3.39
N SER A 391 34.68 -11.58 2.36
CA SER A 391 34.88 -12.43 1.19
C SER A 391 36.08 -11.99 0.35
N LEU A 392 36.26 -10.68 0.12
CA LEU A 392 37.42 -10.13 -0.57
C LEU A 392 38.71 -10.39 0.21
N THR A 393 38.69 -10.15 1.52
CA THR A 393 39.84 -10.42 2.39
C THR A 393 40.25 -11.89 2.31
N LEU A 394 39.28 -12.81 2.38
CA LEU A 394 39.54 -14.23 2.21
C LEU A 394 40.16 -14.53 0.85
N ALA A 395 39.60 -14.01 -0.25
CA ALA A 395 40.11 -14.22 -1.61
C ALA A 395 41.58 -13.82 -1.76
N THR A 396 42.02 -12.72 -1.13
CA THR A 396 43.44 -12.30 -1.18
C THR A 396 44.42 -13.27 -0.51
N THR A 397 43.93 -14.18 0.36
CA THR A 397 44.76 -15.14 1.11
C THR A 397 44.82 -16.53 0.50
N ILE A 398 43.96 -16.83 -0.48
CA ILE A 398 43.90 -18.15 -1.12
C ILE A 398 45.03 -18.29 -2.14
N THR A 399 45.82 -19.35 -2.00
CA THR A 399 46.94 -19.66 -2.91
C THR A 399 46.58 -20.70 -3.97
N GLU A 400 45.56 -21.54 -3.70
CA GLU A 400 45.14 -22.60 -4.63
C GLU A 400 44.19 -22.06 -5.72
N PRO A 401 44.55 -22.14 -7.02
CA PRO A 401 43.73 -21.61 -8.12
C PRO A 401 42.30 -22.17 -8.17
N ASN A 402 42.14 -23.49 -7.95
CA ASN A 402 40.84 -24.17 -8.03
C ASN A 402 39.86 -23.71 -6.94
N GLN A 403 40.38 -23.29 -5.79
CA GLN A 403 39.57 -22.78 -4.69
C GLN A 403 39.29 -21.28 -4.88
N PHE A 404 40.31 -20.55 -5.36
CA PHE A 404 40.26 -19.10 -5.56
C PHE A 404 39.12 -18.67 -6.48
N GLU A 405 38.91 -19.34 -7.61
CA GLU A 405 37.93 -18.92 -8.63
C GLU A 405 36.53 -18.65 -8.05
N SER A 406 35.94 -19.62 -7.36
CA SER A 406 34.60 -19.48 -6.78
C SER A 406 34.53 -18.46 -5.63
N ILE A 407 35.59 -18.36 -4.82
CA ILE A 407 35.70 -17.41 -3.72
C ILE A 407 35.85 -15.98 -4.25
N TRP A 408 36.52 -15.82 -5.40
CA TRP A 408 36.73 -14.54 -6.06
C TRP A 408 35.50 -14.08 -6.83
N LEU A 409 34.84 -14.97 -7.57
CA LEU A 409 33.64 -14.63 -8.34
C LEU A 409 32.48 -14.19 -7.44
N LEU A 410 32.35 -14.73 -6.23
CA LEU A 410 31.25 -14.42 -5.31
C LEU A 410 31.14 -12.91 -4.98
N PRO A 411 32.14 -12.26 -4.34
CA PRO A 411 32.05 -10.85 -4.00
C PRO A 411 31.99 -9.96 -5.25
N LEU A 412 32.65 -10.33 -6.35
CA LEU A 412 32.56 -9.55 -7.59
C LEU A 412 31.15 -9.58 -8.20
N THR A 413 30.50 -10.74 -8.17
CA THR A 413 29.13 -10.91 -8.67
C THR A 413 28.18 -10.06 -7.83
N LEU A 414 28.17 -10.28 -6.51
CA LEU A 414 27.31 -9.53 -5.59
C LEU A 414 27.53 -8.02 -5.72
N LEU A 415 28.79 -7.56 -5.70
CA LEU A 415 29.07 -6.13 -5.79
C LEU A 415 28.66 -5.52 -7.13
N ARG A 416 28.91 -6.19 -8.26
CA ARG A 416 28.60 -5.65 -9.59
C ARG A 416 27.09 -5.55 -9.84
N PHE A 417 26.33 -6.57 -9.44
CA PHE A 417 24.87 -6.56 -9.60
C PHE A 417 24.21 -5.56 -8.64
N THR A 418 24.67 -5.48 -7.38
CA THR A 418 24.18 -4.45 -6.44
C THR A 418 24.46 -3.06 -6.96
N TRP A 419 25.68 -2.77 -7.41
CA TRP A 419 26.04 -1.45 -7.95
C TRP A 419 25.13 -1.01 -9.10
N GLY A 420 24.78 -1.97 -9.96
CA GLY A 420 23.95 -1.76 -11.15
C GLY A 420 22.48 -1.53 -10.87
N THR A 421 21.94 -2.16 -9.83
CA THR A 421 20.48 -2.21 -9.59
C THR A 421 20.03 -1.42 -8.36
N THR A 422 20.94 -1.06 -7.44
CA THR A 422 20.59 -0.49 -6.13
C THR A 422 20.30 1.02 -6.13
N SER A 423 19.96 1.53 -4.95
CA SER A 423 19.66 2.94 -4.65
C SER A 423 20.90 3.84 -4.67
N ASN A 424 20.68 5.15 -4.80
CA ASN A 424 21.76 6.14 -4.67
C ASN A 424 22.46 6.08 -3.29
N SER A 425 21.69 5.82 -2.23
CA SER A 425 22.21 5.68 -0.86
C SER A 425 23.16 4.48 -0.72
N MET A 426 22.79 3.32 -1.25
CA MET A 426 23.64 2.14 -1.21
C MET A 426 24.89 2.32 -2.10
N ARG A 427 24.76 2.95 -3.27
CA ARG A 427 25.93 3.31 -4.09
C ARG A 427 26.91 4.21 -3.34
N ALA A 428 26.43 5.19 -2.58
CA ALA A 428 27.29 6.04 -1.76
C ALA A 428 28.07 5.23 -0.70
N LYS A 429 27.41 4.25 -0.05
CA LYS A 429 28.08 3.32 0.88
C LYS A 429 29.12 2.43 0.18
N ILE A 430 28.81 1.95 -1.01
CA ILE A 430 29.75 1.16 -1.83
C ILE A 430 30.96 2.00 -2.22
N THR A 431 30.76 3.27 -2.60
CA THR A 431 31.84 4.21 -2.89
C THR A 431 32.76 4.40 -1.70
N GLU A 432 32.21 4.72 -0.52
CA GLU A 432 32.99 4.87 0.72
C GLU A 432 33.76 3.58 1.05
N PHE A 433 33.10 2.43 0.89
CA PHE A 433 33.73 1.13 1.06
C PHE A 433 34.92 0.95 0.12
N ILE A 434 34.77 1.18 -1.18
CA ILE A 434 35.84 1.02 -2.17
C ILE A 434 37.03 1.92 -1.84
N ASP A 435 36.79 3.16 -1.44
CA ASP A 435 37.83 4.13 -1.10
C ASP A 435 38.63 3.73 0.15
N SER A 436 38.03 2.92 1.03
CA SER A 436 38.70 2.35 2.21
C SER A 436 39.54 1.09 1.93
N GLN A 437 39.42 0.49 0.74
CA GLN A 437 40.06 -0.79 0.44
C GLN A 437 41.57 -0.68 0.13
N PRO A 438 42.35 -1.77 0.34
CA PRO A 438 43.76 -1.82 -0.07
C PRO A 438 43.95 -1.54 -1.57
N SER A 439 45.09 -0.98 -1.97
CA SER A 439 45.33 -0.45 -3.33
C SER A 439 45.01 -1.43 -4.47
N GLY A 440 45.38 -2.71 -4.34
CA GLY A 440 45.07 -3.73 -5.35
C GLY A 440 43.57 -4.04 -5.48
N VAL A 441 42.87 -4.15 -4.35
CA VAL A 441 41.42 -4.38 -4.31
C VAL A 441 40.69 -3.15 -4.82
N ASN A 442 41.03 -1.97 -4.29
CA ASN A 442 40.48 -0.68 -4.73
C ASN A 442 40.63 -0.48 -6.24
N PHE A 443 41.82 -0.74 -6.79
CA PHE A 443 42.06 -0.67 -8.23
C PHE A 443 41.12 -1.59 -9.01
N PHE A 444 41.09 -2.88 -8.68
CA PHE A 444 40.25 -3.84 -9.39
C PHE A 444 38.76 -3.47 -9.33
N LEU A 445 38.26 -3.10 -8.14
CA LEU A 445 36.85 -2.77 -7.95
C LEU A 445 36.43 -1.48 -8.67
N ARG A 446 37.29 -0.46 -8.71
CA ARG A 446 37.02 0.79 -9.45
C ARG A 446 36.83 0.53 -10.95
N HIS A 447 37.67 -0.33 -11.53
CA HIS A 447 37.55 -0.75 -12.92
C HIS A 447 36.31 -1.64 -13.15
N LEU A 448 36.05 -2.62 -12.27
CA LEU A 448 34.86 -3.47 -12.36
C LEU A 448 33.55 -2.66 -12.35
N LEU A 449 33.46 -1.65 -11.50
CA LEU A 449 32.27 -0.81 -11.34
C LEU A 449 32.29 0.46 -12.22
N GLN A 450 33.32 0.63 -13.04
CA GLN A 450 33.56 1.83 -13.86
C GLN A 450 33.42 3.15 -13.07
N TYR A 451 33.87 3.13 -11.82
CA TYR A 451 33.72 4.25 -10.89
C TYR A 451 35.00 5.11 -10.85
N GLN A 452 34.87 6.38 -11.24
CA GLN A 452 35.94 7.39 -11.16
C GLN A 452 37.31 6.93 -11.72
N ILE A 453 37.30 6.26 -12.85
CA ILE A 453 38.49 5.66 -13.49
C ILE A 453 39.59 6.73 -13.74
N ASP A 454 39.19 7.94 -14.13
CA ASP A 454 40.10 9.05 -14.46
C ASP A 454 40.86 9.62 -13.24
N THR A 455 40.40 9.35 -12.02
CA THR A 455 41.00 9.91 -10.78
C THR A 455 42.07 9.02 -10.17
N ASN A 456 42.24 7.80 -10.67
CA ASN A 456 43.19 6.83 -10.12
C ASN A 456 44.36 6.67 -11.11
N PRO A 457 45.41 7.51 -11.03
CA PRO A 457 46.54 7.38 -11.94
C PRO A 457 47.16 6.00 -11.73
N ILE A 458 47.15 5.18 -12.79
CA ILE A 458 47.77 3.84 -12.86
C ILE A 458 49.25 3.90 -12.38
N GLU A 459 49.88 5.06 -12.52
CA GLU A 459 51.22 5.41 -12.07
C GLU A 459 51.41 5.37 -10.53
N SER A 460 50.35 5.58 -9.74
CA SER A 460 50.42 5.62 -8.26
C SER A 460 50.55 4.24 -7.59
N LEU A 461 50.34 3.15 -8.35
CA LEU A 461 50.35 1.78 -7.86
C LEU A 461 51.76 1.16 -7.70
N GLY A 462 52.79 1.78 -8.28
CA GLY A 462 54.21 1.42 -8.14
C GLY A 462 54.55 -0.05 -8.45
N ASP A 463 55.83 -0.42 -8.24
CA ASP A 463 56.37 -1.79 -8.44
C ASP A 463 55.79 -2.86 -7.48
N LYS A 464 54.90 -2.48 -6.55
CA LYS A 464 54.37 -3.37 -5.50
C LYS A 464 53.32 -4.38 -5.98
N LEU A 465 52.76 -4.21 -7.18
CA LEU A 465 51.72 -5.09 -7.75
C LEU A 465 52.21 -6.00 -8.89
N ASN A 466 53.53 -6.09 -9.12
CA ASN A 466 54.10 -7.02 -10.12
C ASN A 466 54.35 -8.42 -9.55
N ASP A 467 53.90 -8.69 -8.32
CA ASP A 467 54.06 -9.98 -7.66
C ASP A 467 52.93 -10.95 -8.01
N LYS A 468 53.14 -11.83 -9.01
CA LYS A 468 52.18 -12.89 -9.41
C LYS A 468 52.19 -14.11 -8.47
N SER A 469 52.56 -13.95 -7.20
CA SER A 469 52.68 -15.03 -6.20
C SER A 469 51.35 -15.68 -5.80
N THR A 470 50.24 -14.96 -5.92
CA THR A 470 48.90 -15.45 -5.61
C THR A 470 47.97 -15.27 -6.81
N PRO A 471 46.93 -16.11 -6.97
CA PRO A 471 45.91 -15.94 -8.00
C PRO A 471 45.26 -14.54 -7.99
N PHE A 472 45.02 -13.98 -6.79
CA PHE A 472 44.52 -12.62 -6.64
C PHE A 472 45.46 -11.57 -7.24
N ASN A 473 46.73 -11.58 -6.84
CA ASN A 473 47.69 -10.61 -7.37
C ASN A 473 47.83 -10.78 -8.89
N GLU A 474 47.85 -12.01 -9.39
CA GLU A 474 47.88 -12.29 -10.82
C GLU A 474 46.68 -11.66 -11.56
N SER A 475 45.45 -11.79 -11.03
CA SER A 475 44.26 -11.14 -11.60
C SER A 475 44.38 -9.61 -11.66
N VAL A 476 44.94 -8.98 -10.62
CA VAL A 476 45.15 -7.53 -10.56
C VAL A 476 46.26 -7.09 -11.52
N THR A 477 47.39 -7.79 -11.54
CA THR A 477 48.52 -7.50 -12.45
C THR A 477 48.09 -7.65 -13.91
N VAL A 478 47.36 -8.72 -14.25
CA VAL A 478 46.87 -8.96 -15.62
C VAL A 478 45.92 -7.84 -16.07
N LEU A 479 44.99 -7.40 -15.21
CA LEU A 479 44.11 -6.26 -15.54
C LEU A 479 44.93 -4.99 -15.82
N LYS A 480 45.92 -4.68 -14.98
CA LYS A 480 46.82 -3.54 -15.16
C LYS A 480 47.62 -3.63 -16.47
N GLU A 481 48.26 -4.78 -16.72
CA GLU A 481 49.06 -5.04 -17.92
C GLU A 481 48.18 -4.91 -19.19
N LEU A 482 46.94 -5.43 -19.17
CA LEU A 482 45.99 -5.28 -20.28
C LEU A 482 45.56 -3.82 -20.50
N LEU A 483 45.25 -3.07 -19.44
CA LEU A 483 44.84 -1.65 -19.53
C LEU A 483 45.96 -0.74 -20.06
N ASN A 484 47.22 -1.11 -19.79
CA ASN A 484 48.42 -0.45 -20.30
C ASN A 484 48.85 -0.93 -21.69
N ASN A 485 48.18 -1.93 -22.26
CA ASN A 485 48.56 -2.62 -23.50
C ASN A 485 49.97 -3.27 -23.44
N GLU A 486 50.38 -3.75 -22.26
CA GLU A 486 51.65 -4.45 -22.04
C GLU A 486 51.57 -5.94 -22.45
N ILE A 487 50.37 -6.53 -22.40
CA ILE A 487 50.09 -7.92 -22.81
C ILE A 487 48.84 -7.98 -23.69
N ASN A 488 48.69 -9.05 -24.49
CA ASN A 488 47.46 -9.33 -25.23
C ASN A 488 46.66 -10.47 -24.58
N VAL A 489 45.35 -10.50 -24.83
CA VAL A 489 44.47 -11.59 -24.36
C VAL A 489 44.92 -12.96 -24.89
N SER A 490 45.47 -13.03 -26.11
CA SER A 490 46.00 -14.26 -26.69
C SER A 490 47.17 -14.86 -25.93
N ASP A 491 47.84 -14.08 -25.09
CA ASP A 491 49.02 -14.49 -24.33
C ASP A 491 48.65 -15.14 -22.99
N LEU A 492 47.35 -15.19 -22.65
CA LEU A 492 46.82 -15.72 -21.38
C LEU A 492 46.32 -17.15 -21.52
N ASP A 493 46.67 -18.02 -20.56
CA ASP A 493 46.15 -19.40 -20.47
C ASP A 493 44.80 -19.45 -19.74
N LEU A 494 43.75 -18.93 -20.38
CA LEU A 494 42.40 -18.87 -19.80
C LEU A 494 41.75 -20.25 -19.59
N SER A 495 42.24 -21.28 -20.29
CA SER A 495 41.76 -22.66 -20.14
C SER A 495 42.16 -23.28 -18.80
N HIS A 496 43.36 -22.97 -18.31
CA HIS A 496 43.87 -23.49 -17.03
C HIS A 496 43.82 -22.44 -15.91
N LYS A 497 43.59 -21.17 -16.24
CA LYS A 497 43.42 -20.05 -15.30
C LYS A 497 42.08 -19.33 -15.51
N PRO A 498 40.96 -20.02 -15.29
CA PRO A 498 39.62 -19.47 -15.48
C PRO A 498 39.34 -18.20 -14.67
N TYR A 499 39.96 -18.06 -13.48
CA TYR A 499 39.84 -16.90 -12.60
C TYR A 499 40.40 -15.57 -13.16
N LEU A 500 41.10 -15.61 -14.31
CA LEU A 500 41.58 -14.41 -15.02
C LEU A 500 40.52 -13.82 -15.97
N VAL A 501 39.46 -14.57 -16.30
CA VAL A 501 38.39 -14.13 -17.21
C VAL A 501 37.74 -12.82 -16.77
N PRO A 502 37.43 -12.58 -15.47
CA PRO A 502 36.94 -11.28 -15.02
C PRO A 502 37.87 -10.12 -15.39
N SER A 503 39.19 -10.27 -15.24
CA SER A 503 40.17 -9.22 -15.62
C SER A 503 40.10 -8.89 -17.11
N VAL A 504 40.02 -9.91 -17.97
CA VAL A 504 39.90 -9.74 -19.42
C VAL A 504 38.60 -9.03 -19.79
N LEU A 505 37.48 -9.41 -19.20
CA LEU A 505 36.19 -8.80 -19.53
C LEU A 505 36.03 -7.38 -18.96
N VAL A 506 36.63 -7.07 -17.80
CA VAL A 506 36.69 -5.69 -17.30
C VAL A 506 37.50 -4.81 -18.25
N TRP A 507 38.68 -5.27 -18.69
CA TRP A 507 39.46 -4.58 -19.72
C TRP A 507 38.67 -4.37 -21.02
N ALA A 508 37.97 -5.40 -21.50
CA ALA A 508 37.21 -5.34 -22.75
C ALA A 508 36.06 -4.32 -22.67
N ASN A 509 35.41 -4.20 -21.50
CA ASN A 509 34.37 -3.20 -21.25
C ASN A 509 34.90 -1.77 -21.32
N GLU A 510 36.14 -1.53 -20.87
CA GLU A 510 36.74 -0.19 -20.86
C GLU A 510 37.39 0.20 -22.19
N LYS A 511 38.17 -0.70 -22.79
CA LYS A 511 38.92 -0.41 -24.02
C LYS A 511 38.13 -0.62 -25.29
N ALA A 512 37.07 -1.45 -25.25
CA ALA A 512 36.27 -1.82 -26.41
C ALA A 512 37.13 -2.22 -27.63
N PRO A 513 37.87 -3.34 -27.54
CA PRO A 513 38.88 -3.71 -28.54
C PRO A 513 38.29 -3.86 -29.95
N ASP A 514 39.04 -3.40 -30.95
CA ASP A 514 38.63 -3.47 -32.37
C ASP A 514 38.53 -4.92 -32.89
N ASN A 515 39.32 -5.85 -32.32
CA ASN A 515 39.28 -7.27 -32.63
C ASN A 515 38.73 -8.08 -31.44
N TYR A 516 37.53 -8.64 -31.60
CA TYR A 516 36.83 -9.42 -30.57
C TYR A 516 36.95 -10.93 -30.74
N ASP A 517 37.68 -11.43 -31.75
CA ASP A 517 37.94 -12.86 -31.93
C ASP A 517 38.63 -13.48 -30.70
N CYS A 518 39.41 -12.66 -29.97
CA CYS A 518 40.03 -13.05 -28.71
C CYS A 518 39.05 -13.23 -27.54
N LEU A 519 37.85 -12.64 -27.61
CA LEU A 519 36.81 -12.78 -26.59
C LEU A 519 35.90 -13.98 -26.87
N THR A 520 35.71 -14.34 -28.14
CA THR A 520 34.90 -15.51 -28.52
C THR A 520 35.61 -16.84 -28.26
N SER A 521 36.94 -16.81 -28.10
CA SER A 521 37.75 -17.96 -27.71
C SER A 521 37.81 -18.21 -26.20
N ILE A 522 37.21 -17.33 -25.38
CA ILE A 522 37.17 -17.49 -23.92
C ILE A 522 36.30 -18.71 -23.58
N PRO A 523 36.77 -19.64 -22.71
CA PRO A 523 35.97 -20.77 -22.27
C PRO A 523 34.66 -20.29 -21.61
N ASN A 524 33.52 -20.81 -22.06
CA ASN A 524 32.23 -20.44 -21.48
C ASN A 524 32.08 -21.06 -20.09
N GLN A 525 32.30 -20.26 -19.05
CA GLN A 525 32.16 -20.66 -17.65
C GLN A 525 30.73 -20.53 -17.11
N ASN A 526 29.77 -20.12 -17.96
CA ASN A 526 28.35 -19.96 -17.64
C ASN A 526 28.06 -19.43 -16.22
N SER A 527 28.78 -18.38 -15.80
CA SER A 527 28.53 -17.66 -14.56
C SER A 527 27.84 -16.33 -14.87
N HIS A 528 26.95 -15.88 -13.98
CA HIS A 528 26.15 -14.68 -14.21
C HIS A 528 27.02 -13.43 -14.45
N LEU A 529 28.08 -13.24 -13.64
CA LEU A 529 29.00 -12.12 -13.83
C LEU A 529 29.74 -12.17 -15.16
N ILE A 530 30.27 -13.34 -15.56
CA ILE A 530 31.01 -13.49 -16.81
C ILE A 530 30.09 -13.22 -18.00
N ASN A 531 28.88 -13.80 -17.99
CA ASN A 531 27.87 -13.58 -19.01
C ASN A 531 27.49 -12.10 -19.11
N PHE A 532 27.28 -11.44 -17.97
CA PHE A 532 26.95 -10.02 -17.91
C PHE A 532 28.08 -9.12 -18.41
N LEU A 533 29.32 -9.34 -17.97
CA LEU A 533 30.48 -8.54 -18.41
C LEU A 533 30.77 -8.76 -19.90
N PHE A 534 30.59 -9.98 -20.40
CA PHE A 534 30.71 -10.29 -21.82
C PHE A 534 29.62 -9.58 -22.63
N PHE A 535 28.35 -9.65 -22.19
CA PHE A 535 27.25 -8.93 -22.81
C PHE A 535 27.52 -7.43 -22.89
N SER A 536 27.95 -6.83 -21.77
CA SER A 536 28.34 -5.43 -21.68
C SER A 536 29.46 -5.06 -22.65
N ALA A 537 30.49 -5.91 -22.79
CA ALA A 537 31.60 -5.66 -23.70
C ALA A 537 31.12 -5.72 -25.16
N MET A 538 30.24 -6.67 -25.48
CA MET A 538 29.67 -6.81 -26.82
C MET A 538 28.79 -5.62 -27.21
N LEU A 539 28.08 -4.97 -26.27
CA LEU A 539 27.35 -3.74 -26.54
C LEU A 539 28.27 -2.61 -27.02
N SER A 540 29.46 -2.49 -26.42
CA SER A 540 30.49 -1.51 -26.80
C SER A 540 31.13 -1.81 -28.15
N ILE A 541 31.39 -3.09 -28.45
CA ILE A 541 32.16 -3.54 -29.61
C ILE A 541 31.29 -3.66 -30.87
N VAL A 542 30.17 -4.39 -30.79
CA VAL A 542 29.31 -4.69 -31.97
C VAL A 542 28.52 -3.46 -32.41
N LYS A 543 28.25 -2.55 -31.48
CA LYS A 543 27.56 -1.29 -31.73
C LYS A 543 26.19 -1.49 -32.42
N PRO A 544 25.27 -2.30 -31.87
CA PRO A 544 23.96 -2.51 -32.47
C PRO A 544 23.22 -1.18 -32.69
N VAL A 545 22.31 -1.15 -33.67
CA VAL A 545 21.60 0.07 -34.12
C VAL A 545 20.87 0.77 -32.97
N ARG A 546 20.39 0.03 -31.96
CA ARG A 546 19.73 0.56 -30.76
C ARG A 546 20.34 -0.02 -29.49
N ARG A 547 21.57 0.39 -29.17
CA ARG A 547 22.31 -0.13 -28.01
C ARG A 547 21.56 0.03 -26.70
N TRP A 548 20.86 1.16 -26.54
CA TRP A 548 20.08 1.45 -25.34
C TRP A 548 18.94 0.44 -25.13
N MET A 549 18.35 -0.10 -26.20
CA MET A 549 17.31 -1.13 -26.09
C MET A 549 17.90 -2.43 -25.54
N CYS A 550 19.04 -2.87 -26.07
CA CYS A 550 19.73 -4.05 -25.57
C CYS A 550 20.17 -3.85 -24.11
N ALA A 551 20.68 -2.67 -23.76
CA ALA A 551 21.03 -2.32 -22.37
C ALA A 551 19.81 -2.37 -21.43
N ALA A 552 18.59 -2.19 -21.95
CA ALA A 552 17.36 -2.29 -21.16
C ALA A 552 16.80 -3.73 -21.04
N GLU A 553 17.32 -4.70 -21.81
CA GLU A 553 16.96 -6.13 -21.65
C GLU A 553 17.58 -6.73 -20.37
N GLU A 554 18.82 -6.33 -20.06
CA GLU A 554 19.55 -6.62 -18.83
C GLU A 554 19.91 -5.29 -18.13
N PRO A 555 18.92 -4.63 -17.50
CA PRO A 555 19.05 -3.26 -17.03
C PRO A 555 20.07 -3.15 -15.92
N ASP A 556 21.06 -2.30 -16.18
CA ASP A 556 22.16 -1.96 -15.30
C ASP A 556 22.41 -0.46 -15.40
N MET A 557 22.49 0.23 -14.26
CA MET A 557 22.63 1.69 -14.22
C MET A 557 23.81 2.18 -15.06
N ILE A 558 24.97 1.52 -15.00
CA ILE A 558 26.14 1.95 -15.78
C ILE A 558 25.86 1.84 -17.28
N ASN A 559 25.43 0.66 -17.72
CA ASN A 559 25.17 0.40 -19.14
C ASN A 559 24.05 1.30 -19.69
N MET A 560 23.01 1.55 -18.90
CA MET A 560 21.90 2.43 -19.31
C MET A 560 22.31 3.90 -19.37
N LEU A 561 23.23 4.36 -18.51
CA LEU A 561 23.77 5.73 -18.58
C LEU A 561 24.74 5.89 -19.75
N LEU A 562 25.58 4.88 -20.01
CA LEU A 562 26.55 4.86 -21.10
C LEU A 562 25.84 4.77 -22.47
N PHE A 563 24.85 3.89 -22.56
CA PHE A 563 24.02 3.67 -23.75
C PHE A 563 22.62 4.24 -23.52
N LYS A 564 22.53 5.55 -23.27
CA LYS A 564 21.24 6.22 -23.05
C LYS A 564 20.44 6.39 -24.35
N PRO A 565 19.10 6.45 -24.29
CA PRO A 565 18.28 6.87 -25.41
C PRO A 565 18.51 8.36 -25.71
N ASP A 566 18.36 8.76 -26.97
CA ASP A 566 18.51 10.16 -27.37
C ASP A 566 17.32 11.02 -26.89
N ASN A 567 16.14 10.42 -26.79
CA ASN A 567 14.90 11.09 -26.38
C ASN A 567 14.02 10.18 -25.52
N ILE A 568 13.26 10.78 -24.61
CA ILE A 568 12.30 10.09 -23.73
C ILE A 568 11.19 9.36 -24.49
N ILE A 569 10.86 9.80 -25.72
CA ILE A 569 9.85 9.13 -26.54
C ILE A 569 10.27 7.70 -26.91
N GLU A 570 11.59 7.45 -27.01
CA GLU A 570 12.10 6.16 -27.43
C GLU A 570 11.80 5.04 -26.43
N ILE A 571 11.71 5.36 -25.13
CA ILE A 571 11.44 4.38 -24.07
C ILE A 571 9.96 3.98 -23.98
N ASN A 572 9.06 4.62 -24.74
CA ASN A 572 7.61 4.35 -24.68
C ASN A 572 7.28 2.88 -24.92
N SER A 573 7.89 2.22 -25.90
CA SER A 573 7.59 0.82 -26.19
C SER A 573 7.96 -0.10 -25.03
N LEU A 574 9.11 0.16 -24.38
CA LEU A 574 9.53 -0.62 -23.22
C LEU A 574 8.64 -0.36 -22.01
N ILE A 575 8.22 0.89 -21.78
CA ILE A 575 7.25 1.19 -20.73
C ILE A 575 5.95 0.42 -20.99
N VAL A 576 5.44 0.39 -22.22
CA VAL A 576 4.23 -0.37 -22.57
C VAL A 576 4.41 -1.87 -22.34
N ASP A 577 5.58 -2.43 -22.65
CA ASP A 577 5.90 -3.84 -22.40
C ASP A 577 5.94 -4.16 -20.90
N GLN A 578 6.55 -3.27 -20.10
CA GLN A 578 6.61 -3.37 -18.64
C GLN A 578 5.23 -3.21 -18.01
N LEU A 579 4.40 -2.27 -18.50
CA LEU A 579 2.99 -2.16 -18.10
C LEU A 579 2.22 -3.43 -18.42
N GLY A 580 2.52 -4.06 -19.57
CA GLY A 580 1.98 -5.36 -19.94
C GLY A 580 2.39 -6.50 -19.03
N ALA A 581 3.48 -6.39 -18.27
CA ALA A 581 3.87 -7.39 -17.27
C ALA A 581 2.96 -7.36 -16.03
N PHE A 582 2.52 -6.17 -15.60
CA PHE A 582 1.59 -6.02 -14.47
C PHE A 582 0.18 -6.54 -14.76
N CYS A 583 -0.22 -6.63 -16.04
CA CYS A 583 -1.54 -7.13 -16.45
C CYS A 583 -1.58 -8.65 -16.68
N ARG A 584 -0.48 -9.40 -16.45
CA ARG A 584 -0.45 -10.83 -16.74
C ARG A 584 -1.13 -11.63 -15.63
N VAL A 585 -1.78 -12.73 -16.02
CA VAL A 585 -2.37 -13.71 -15.08
C VAL A 585 -1.28 -14.41 -14.25
N THR A 586 -0.08 -14.56 -14.81
CA THR A 586 1.07 -15.12 -14.09
C THR A 586 1.69 -14.08 -13.17
N PRO A 587 1.96 -14.40 -11.89
CA PRO A 587 2.65 -13.51 -10.96
C PRO A 587 3.97 -12.99 -11.53
N MET A 588 4.25 -11.72 -11.32
CA MET A 588 5.55 -11.12 -11.66
C MET A 588 6.62 -11.65 -10.70
N THR A 589 7.75 -12.10 -11.23
CA THR A 589 8.86 -12.57 -10.39
C THR A 589 9.60 -11.39 -9.74
N THR A 590 10.26 -11.62 -8.59
CA THR A 590 11.11 -10.60 -7.96
C THR A 590 12.18 -10.07 -8.94
N GLU A 591 12.79 -10.96 -9.73
CA GLU A 591 13.78 -10.58 -10.74
C GLU A 591 13.21 -9.62 -11.80
N GLN A 592 12.00 -9.90 -12.31
CA GLN A 592 11.32 -9.02 -13.25
C GLN A 592 11.05 -7.64 -12.63
N LEU A 593 10.59 -7.59 -11.38
CA LEU A 593 10.39 -6.33 -10.68
C LEU A 593 11.70 -5.55 -10.53
N ILE A 594 12.78 -6.20 -10.09
CA ILE A 594 14.10 -5.56 -9.92
C ILE A 594 14.57 -4.96 -11.24
N ARG A 595 14.38 -5.67 -12.37
CA ARG A 595 14.71 -5.16 -13.70
C ARG A 595 13.91 -3.91 -14.07
N ILE A 596 12.60 -3.89 -13.78
CA ILE A 596 11.73 -2.72 -14.00
C ILE A 596 12.20 -1.54 -13.14
N VAL A 597 12.42 -1.79 -11.84
CA VAL A 597 12.90 -0.77 -10.90
C VAL A 597 14.25 -0.20 -11.35
N ALA A 598 15.21 -1.05 -11.72
CA ALA A 598 16.52 -0.64 -12.21
C ALA A 598 16.41 0.23 -13.48
N SER A 599 15.56 -0.18 -14.42
CA SER A 599 15.28 0.58 -15.65
C SER A 599 14.71 1.95 -15.35
N TRP A 600 13.69 2.02 -14.49
CA TRP A 600 13.03 3.28 -14.15
C TRP A 600 13.94 4.20 -13.36
N ARG A 601 14.75 3.66 -12.45
CA ARG A 601 15.76 4.40 -11.69
C ARG A 601 16.77 5.04 -12.64
N ALA A 602 17.23 4.30 -13.67
CA ALA A 602 18.12 4.84 -14.70
C ALA A 602 17.46 5.92 -15.56
N TRP A 603 16.21 5.74 -15.97
CA TRP A 603 15.49 6.76 -16.76
C TRP A 603 15.16 8.02 -15.97
N VAL A 604 14.90 7.90 -14.66
CA VAL A 604 14.77 9.06 -13.76
C VAL A 604 16.08 9.83 -13.68
N GLU A 605 17.23 9.14 -13.60
CA GLU A 605 18.56 9.77 -13.62
C GLU A 605 18.84 10.49 -14.97
N ILE A 606 18.46 9.86 -16.10
CA ILE A 606 18.72 10.40 -17.45
C ILE A 606 17.80 11.58 -17.80
N PHE A 607 16.50 11.46 -17.52
CA PHE A 607 15.47 12.40 -18.00
C PHE A 607 14.88 13.30 -16.92
N GLY A 608 15.07 12.97 -15.64
CA GLY A 608 14.43 13.61 -14.50
C GLY A 608 13.05 13.02 -14.18
N ILE A 609 12.68 13.06 -12.90
CA ILE A 609 11.46 12.43 -12.36
C ILE A 609 10.17 12.96 -13.01
N GLU A 610 10.07 14.26 -13.26
CA GLU A 610 8.85 14.88 -13.83
C GLU A 610 8.57 14.37 -15.24
N LYS A 611 9.58 14.41 -16.12
CA LYS A 611 9.45 13.96 -17.50
C LYS A 611 9.19 12.46 -17.57
N PHE A 612 9.89 11.67 -16.77
CA PHE A 612 9.68 10.24 -16.70
C PHE A 612 8.26 9.90 -16.23
N THR A 613 7.80 10.49 -15.12
CA THR A 613 6.46 10.27 -14.57
C THR A 613 5.37 10.68 -15.55
N LYS A 614 5.54 11.81 -16.24
CA LYS A 614 4.60 12.27 -17.26
C LYS A 614 4.49 11.28 -18.42
N THR A 615 5.62 10.79 -18.90
CA THR A 615 5.66 9.76 -19.96
C THR A 615 5.02 8.45 -19.49
N LEU A 616 5.33 7.99 -18.27
CA LEU A 616 4.75 6.79 -17.66
C LEU A 616 3.23 6.90 -17.54
N LEU A 617 2.71 8.01 -17.01
CA LEU A 617 1.27 8.24 -16.87
C LEU A 617 0.60 8.33 -18.24
N ASN A 618 1.20 8.98 -19.24
CA ASN A 618 0.65 9.02 -20.59
C ASN A 618 0.52 7.62 -21.21
N GLN A 619 1.54 6.76 -21.05
CA GLN A 619 1.46 5.37 -21.52
C GLN A 619 0.42 4.56 -20.74
N LEU A 620 0.28 4.83 -19.44
CA LEU A 620 -0.72 4.18 -18.58
C LEU A 620 -2.15 4.58 -18.96
N VAL A 621 -2.40 5.87 -19.22
CA VAL A 621 -3.67 6.38 -19.76
C VAL A 621 -3.98 5.71 -21.09
N TRP A 622 -3.02 5.69 -22.02
CA TRP A 622 -3.20 5.03 -23.32
C TRP A 622 -3.52 3.54 -23.19
N LYS A 623 -2.81 2.83 -22.29
CA LYS A 623 -3.02 1.40 -22.04
C LYS A 623 -4.41 1.11 -21.45
N THR A 624 -4.91 1.99 -20.59
CA THR A 624 -6.18 1.83 -19.89
C THR A 624 -7.38 2.35 -20.67
N MET A 625 -7.18 3.25 -21.66
CA MET A 625 -8.23 3.90 -22.47
C MET A 625 -9.24 2.92 -23.12
N HIS A 626 -8.84 1.68 -23.35
CA HIS A 626 -9.68 0.63 -23.96
C HIS A 626 -9.91 -0.58 -23.04
N SER A 627 -9.62 -0.44 -21.74
CA SER A 627 -9.92 -1.52 -20.80
C SER A 627 -11.43 -1.75 -20.76
N LEU A 628 -11.84 -2.99 -20.99
CA LEU A 628 -13.25 -3.41 -20.92
C LEU A 628 -13.73 -3.54 -19.47
N VAL A 629 -12.79 -3.72 -18.53
CA VAL A 629 -13.04 -3.88 -17.10
C VAL A 629 -12.36 -2.72 -16.37
N PRO A 630 -13.13 -1.81 -15.74
CA PRO A 630 -12.57 -0.68 -14.99
C PRO A 630 -11.67 -1.10 -13.82
N GLU A 631 -12.02 -2.18 -13.12
CA GLU A 631 -11.25 -2.70 -11.97
C GLU A 631 -9.83 -3.14 -12.35
N ASP A 632 -9.65 -3.72 -13.54
CA ASP A 632 -8.32 -4.08 -14.06
C ASP A 632 -7.47 -2.83 -14.30
N ALA A 633 -8.09 -1.73 -14.75
CA ALA A 633 -7.40 -0.46 -14.90
C ALA A 633 -7.01 0.11 -13.53
N ASP A 634 -7.91 0.10 -12.55
CA ASP A 634 -7.64 0.54 -11.17
C ASP A 634 -6.43 -0.19 -10.57
N ASN A 635 -6.42 -1.51 -10.69
CA ASN A 635 -5.32 -2.36 -10.21
C ASN A 635 -4.00 -2.06 -10.91
N LEU A 636 -4.02 -1.75 -12.21
CA LEU A 636 -2.82 -1.35 -12.94
C LEU A 636 -2.27 -0.01 -12.43
N TYR A 637 -3.12 1.00 -12.18
CA TYR A 637 -2.67 2.27 -11.58
C TYR A 637 -2.01 2.04 -10.22
N LYS A 638 -2.64 1.25 -9.34
CA LYS A 638 -2.06 0.90 -8.03
C LYS A 638 -0.70 0.22 -8.18
N SER A 639 -0.62 -0.77 -9.06
CA SER A 639 0.60 -1.53 -9.35
C SER A 639 1.77 -0.64 -9.75
N VAL A 640 1.53 0.27 -10.71
CA VAL A 640 2.53 1.24 -11.17
C VAL A 640 2.91 2.22 -10.07
N ALA A 641 1.93 2.69 -9.27
CA ALA A 641 2.18 3.58 -8.14
C ALA A 641 3.12 2.94 -7.11
N TYR A 642 2.97 1.64 -6.81
CA TYR A 642 3.87 0.93 -5.90
C TYR A 642 5.30 0.85 -6.41
N VAL A 643 5.50 0.59 -7.71
CA VAL A 643 6.85 0.53 -8.27
C VAL A 643 7.49 1.91 -8.29
N LEU A 644 6.72 2.95 -8.62
CA LEU A 644 7.20 4.33 -8.53
C LEU A 644 7.50 4.72 -7.08
N ALA A 645 6.70 4.25 -6.12
CA ALA A 645 6.91 4.49 -4.69
C ALA A 645 8.28 3.99 -4.19
N ILE A 646 8.79 2.87 -4.71
CA ILE A 646 10.14 2.38 -4.40
C ILE A 646 11.18 3.46 -4.76
N LEU A 647 11.04 4.10 -5.91
CA LEU A 647 11.97 5.13 -6.39
C LEU A 647 11.86 6.42 -5.57
N LEU A 648 10.65 6.81 -5.18
CA LEU A 648 10.39 8.02 -4.40
C LEU A 648 10.83 7.89 -2.93
N SER A 649 10.84 6.67 -2.38
CA SER A 649 11.29 6.42 -1.00
C SER A 649 12.73 6.87 -0.74
N GLU A 650 13.55 7.01 -1.79
CA GLU A 650 14.92 7.49 -1.71
C GLU A 650 15.04 9.01 -1.65
N ASN A 651 14.07 9.74 -2.21
CA ASN A 651 14.08 11.19 -2.28
C ASN A 651 12.66 11.76 -2.14
N THR A 652 12.32 12.17 -0.91
CA THR A 652 10.98 12.67 -0.57
C THR A 652 10.59 13.95 -1.31
N ASP A 653 11.55 14.70 -1.85
CA ASP A 653 11.26 15.93 -2.62
C ASP A 653 10.61 15.60 -3.98
N TYR A 654 10.77 14.38 -4.47
CA TYR A 654 10.14 13.94 -5.72
C TYR A 654 8.63 13.73 -5.60
N VAL A 655 8.09 13.56 -4.39
CA VAL A 655 6.65 13.39 -4.16
C VAL A 655 5.86 14.58 -4.69
N ASP A 656 6.30 15.80 -4.37
CA ASP A 656 5.61 17.03 -4.79
C ASP A 656 5.68 17.21 -6.32
N ASN A 657 6.81 16.87 -6.94
CA ASN A 657 6.97 16.88 -8.40
C ASN A 657 6.01 15.89 -9.08
N VAL A 658 5.87 14.67 -8.54
CA VAL A 658 4.92 13.67 -9.06
C VAL A 658 3.48 14.13 -8.91
N LEU A 659 3.11 14.73 -7.77
CA LEU A 659 1.78 15.30 -7.56
C LEU A 659 1.45 16.43 -8.54
N GLN A 660 2.43 17.27 -8.84
CA GLN A 660 2.28 18.30 -9.86
C GLN A 660 2.02 17.68 -11.24
N VAL A 661 2.76 16.64 -11.64
CA VAL A 661 2.51 15.91 -12.90
C VAL A 661 1.10 15.30 -12.91
N ILE A 662 0.65 14.70 -11.80
CA ILE A 662 -0.72 14.16 -11.69
C ILE A 662 -1.74 15.28 -11.90
N SER A 663 -1.55 16.45 -11.30
CA SER A 663 -2.47 17.59 -11.49
C SER A 663 -2.55 18.02 -12.97
N GLU A 664 -1.42 18.02 -13.69
CA GLU A 664 -1.40 18.31 -15.13
C GLU A 664 -2.19 17.26 -15.93
N ILE A 665 -2.05 15.97 -15.61
CA ILE A 665 -2.80 14.88 -16.25
C ILE A 665 -4.30 15.02 -15.96
N VAL A 666 -4.67 15.32 -14.71
CA VAL A 666 -6.07 15.55 -14.33
C VAL A 666 -6.68 16.70 -15.12
N VAL A 667 -5.93 17.79 -15.35
CA VAL A 667 -6.44 18.94 -16.10
C VAL A 667 -6.59 18.63 -17.60
N ASN A 668 -5.61 17.95 -18.20
CA ASN A 668 -5.46 17.84 -19.65
C ASN A 668 -6.00 16.54 -20.26
N GLU A 669 -5.94 15.41 -19.55
CA GLU A 669 -6.11 14.08 -20.14
C GLU A 669 -7.26 13.26 -19.50
N ILE A 670 -7.76 13.65 -18.32
CA ILE A 670 -8.69 12.82 -17.53
C ILE A 670 -9.99 12.45 -18.24
N GLU A 671 -10.46 13.27 -19.18
CA GLU A 671 -11.68 13.00 -19.95
C GLU A 671 -11.50 11.79 -20.88
N THR A 672 -10.26 11.43 -21.22
CA THR A 672 -9.93 10.27 -22.04
C THR A 672 -9.67 9.00 -21.21
N MET A 673 -9.61 9.13 -19.89
CA MET A 673 -9.30 8.03 -18.99
C MET A 673 -10.53 7.16 -18.72
N THR A 674 -10.34 5.84 -18.73
CA THR A 674 -11.37 4.88 -18.29
C THR A 674 -11.50 4.81 -16.78
N SER A 675 -10.43 5.14 -16.06
CA SER A 675 -10.41 5.13 -14.60
C SER A 675 -9.80 6.39 -14.00
N ALA A 676 -10.66 7.26 -13.47
CA ALA A 676 -10.27 8.35 -12.59
C ALA A 676 -10.01 7.88 -11.14
N ILE A 677 -10.60 6.75 -10.75
CA ILE A 677 -10.48 6.13 -9.41
C ILE A 677 -9.06 5.59 -9.21
N GLY A 678 -8.54 4.84 -10.18
CA GLY A 678 -7.17 4.32 -10.16
C GLY A 678 -6.13 5.44 -10.06
N LEU A 679 -6.35 6.58 -10.73
CA LEU A 679 -5.45 7.74 -10.61
C LEU A 679 -5.53 8.41 -9.23
N ALA A 680 -6.70 8.42 -8.58
CA ALA A 680 -6.84 8.89 -7.20
C ALA A 680 -6.07 7.99 -6.24
N ASP A 681 -6.20 6.67 -6.39
CA ASP A 681 -5.44 5.70 -5.60
C ASP A 681 -3.94 5.83 -5.85
N PHE A 682 -3.52 6.06 -7.10
CA PHE A 682 -2.13 6.37 -7.45
C PHE A 682 -1.63 7.58 -6.65
N ALA A 683 -2.34 8.70 -6.68
CA ALA A 683 -1.94 9.93 -5.98
C ALA A 683 -1.81 9.71 -4.46
N LEU A 684 -2.76 8.98 -3.86
CA LEU A 684 -2.73 8.64 -2.45
C LEU A 684 -1.53 7.72 -2.12
N ILE A 685 -1.27 6.68 -2.92
CA ILE A 685 -0.10 5.80 -2.73
C ILE A 685 1.20 6.62 -2.74
N ILE A 686 1.36 7.56 -3.68
CA ILE A 686 2.54 8.42 -3.76
C ILE A 686 2.69 9.29 -2.50
N ILE A 687 1.62 9.94 -2.01
CA ILE A 687 1.67 10.72 -0.76
C ILE A 687 2.07 9.84 0.42
N CYS A 688 1.55 8.61 0.47
CA CYS A 688 1.85 7.66 1.53
C CYS A 688 3.32 7.24 1.57
N THR A 689 4.12 7.47 0.53
CA THR A 689 5.57 7.16 0.55
C THR A 689 6.40 8.18 1.33
N ARG A 690 5.82 9.35 1.64
CA ARG A 690 6.55 10.45 2.26
C ARG A 690 6.64 10.23 3.77
N LYS A 691 7.86 10.05 4.29
CA LYS A 691 8.08 9.81 5.74
C LYS A 691 7.75 11.03 6.60
N GLU A 692 8.07 12.22 6.13
CA GLU A 692 7.87 13.50 6.82
C GLU A 692 7.10 14.48 5.94
N LYS A 693 6.25 15.33 6.53
CA LYS A 693 5.46 16.36 5.83
C LYS A 693 4.45 15.79 4.81
N TRP A 694 4.09 14.52 4.91
CA TRP A 694 3.04 13.93 4.08
C TRP A 694 1.72 14.68 4.23
N GLU A 695 1.46 15.25 5.43
CA GLU A 695 0.30 16.07 5.73
C GLU A 695 0.22 17.30 4.81
N THR A 696 1.36 17.92 4.51
CA THR A 696 1.39 19.11 3.64
C THR A 696 1.00 18.77 2.21
N SER A 697 1.51 17.65 1.69
CA SER A 697 1.14 17.16 0.35
C SER A 697 -0.32 16.69 0.30
N PHE A 698 -0.79 16.04 1.37
CA PHE A 698 -2.18 15.59 1.50
C PHE A 698 -3.15 16.78 1.58
N ASP A 699 -2.88 17.76 2.43
CA ASP A 699 -3.69 18.97 2.56
C ASP A 699 -3.77 19.74 1.24
N TRP A 700 -2.67 19.78 0.49
CA TRP A 700 -2.65 20.34 -0.86
C TRP A 700 -3.56 19.56 -1.82
N LEU A 701 -3.44 18.23 -1.87
CA LEU A 701 -4.26 17.38 -2.74
C LEU A 701 -5.74 17.50 -2.39
N LEU A 702 -6.07 17.50 -1.09
CA LEU A 702 -7.45 17.60 -0.61
C LEU A 702 -8.07 18.95 -0.99
N LYS A 703 -7.35 20.06 -0.80
CA LYS A 703 -7.81 21.40 -1.23
C LYS A 703 -7.99 21.50 -2.75
N TYR A 704 -7.09 20.86 -3.50
CA TYR A 704 -7.20 20.77 -4.95
C TYR A 704 -8.48 20.02 -5.36
N CYS A 705 -8.77 18.89 -4.74
CA CYS A 705 -10.00 18.12 -4.93
C CYS A 705 -11.26 18.90 -4.51
N PHE A 706 -11.20 19.65 -3.41
CA PHE A 706 -12.31 20.48 -2.93
C PHE A 706 -12.69 21.55 -3.95
N THR A 707 -11.69 22.26 -4.50
CA THR A 707 -11.92 23.24 -5.57
C THR A 707 -12.67 22.63 -6.75
N MET A 708 -12.30 21.41 -7.18
CA MET A 708 -12.97 20.72 -8.28
C MET A 708 -14.44 20.37 -7.97
N LEU A 709 -14.72 19.90 -6.76
CA LEU A 709 -16.08 19.52 -6.34
C LEU A 709 -16.98 20.75 -6.16
N GLU A 710 -16.42 21.90 -5.77
CA GLU A 710 -17.16 23.15 -5.68
C GLU A 710 -17.51 23.75 -7.05
N GLU A 711 -16.62 23.59 -8.04
CA GLU A 711 -16.84 24.08 -9.41
C GLU A 711 -17.91 23.27 -10.17
N ASP A 712 -18.03 21.97 -9.90
CA ASP A 712 -19.05 21.09 -10.49
C ASP A 712 -19.81 20.27 -9.43
N PRO A 713 -20.79 20.89 -8.73
CA PRO A 713 -21.59 20.19 -7.72
C PRO A 713 -22.57 19.18 -8.33
N THR A 714 -22.74 19.17 -9.66
CA THR A 714 -23.60 18.21 -10.36
C THR A 714 -22.90 16.90 -10.71
N LEU A 715 -21.58 16.81 -10.45
CA LEU A 715 -20.74 15.62 -10.70
C LEU A 715 -20.80 15.15 -12.16
N GLN A 716 -20.85 16.09 -13.10
CA GLN A 716 -20.94 15.77 -14.53
C GLN A 716 -19.57 15.54 -15.17
N ASN A 717 -18.50 16.10 -14.61
CA ASN A 717 -17.15 15.99 -15.13
C ASN A 717 -16.38 14.81 -14.49
N THR A 718 -15.64 14.05 -15.29
CA THR A 718 -14.72 12.99 -14.84
C THR A 718 -13.70 13.46 -13.79
N LYS A 719 -13.34 14.75 -13.78
CA LYS A 719 -12.53 15.40 -12.73
C LYS A 719 -13.15 15.25 -11.34
N THR A 720 -14.47 15.34 -11.24
CA THR A 720 -15.17 15.17 -9.96
C THR A 720 -15.11 13.73 -9.45
N SER A 721 -15.06 12.73 -10.35
CA SER A 721 -14.86 11.33 -9.99
C SER A 721 -13.50 11.09 -9.33
N PHE A 722 -12.42 11.69 -9.85
CA PHE A 722 -11.10 11.67 -9.21
C PHE A 722 -11.16 12.31 -7.81
N ALA A 723 -11.71 13.53 -7.71
CA ALA A 723 -11.77 14.26 -6.45
C ALA A 723 -12.62 13.55 -5.38
N LEU A 724 -13.77 13.00 -5.77
CA LEU A 724 -14.64 12.24 -4.89
C LEU A 724 -14.00 10.92 -4.46
N SER A 725 -13.24 10.26 -5.35
CA SER A 725 -12.48 9.06 -5.01
C SER A 725 -11.39 9.35 -3.99
N VAL A 726 -10.61 10.43 -4.17
CA VAL A 726 -9.61 10.86 -3.17
C VAL A 726 -10.28 11.04 -1.79
N LEU A 727 -11.42 11.73 -1.74
CA LEU A 727 -12.13 11.98 -0.48
C LEU A 727 -12.67 10.69 0.16
N LYS A 728 -13.34 9.82 -0.62
CA LYS A 728 -13.86 8.53 -0.15
C LYS A 728 -12.76 7.64 0.38
N THR A 729 -11.70 7.47 -0.41
CA THR A 729 -10.58 6.62 -0.05
C THR A 729 -9.84 7.17 1.18
N SER A 730 -9.76 8.49 1.34
CA SER A 730 -9.23 9.12 2.56
C SER A 730 -10.08 8.84 3.81
N LEU A 731 -11.41 8.84 3.68
CA LEU A 731 -12.31 8.47 4.79
C LEU A 731 -12.13 7.01 5.22
N TYR A 732 -11.77 6.12 4.31
CA TYR A 732 -11.58 4.71 4.64
C TYR A 732 -10.18 4.34 5.14
N THR A 733 -9.31 5.33 5.24
CA THR A 733 -7.89 5.13 5.52
C THR A 733 -7.50 5.73 6.86
N PRO A 734 -7.22 4.92 7.89
CA PRO A 734 -7.11 5.35 9.29
C PRO A 734 -6.28 6.63 9.52
N ARG A 735 -5.09 6.76 8.92
CA ARG A 735 -4.23 7.93 9.12
C ARG A 735 -4.70 9.20 8.40
N LEU A 736 -5.50 9.04 7.33
CA LEU A 736 -6.06 10.18 6.59
C LEU A 736 -7.36 10.67 7.25
N GLN A 737 -8.05 9.82 8.01
CA GLN A 737 -9.33 10.14 8.68
C GLN A 737 -9.22 11.38 9.58
N GLU A 738 -8.15 11.50 10.36
CA GLU A 738 -7.91 12.65 11.25
C GLU A 738 -7.76 13.99 10.49
N LYS A 739 -7.42 13.93 9.20
CA LYS A 739 -7.21 15.10 8.34
C LYS A 739 -8.43 15.46 7.51
N VAL A 740 -9.45 14.60 7.45
CA VAL A 740 -10.71 14.93 6.78
C VAL A 740 -11.47 15.93 7.65
N THR A 741 -11.47 17.20 7.23
CA THR A 741 -12.03 18.33 8.00
C THR A 741 -13.54 18.46 7.85
N ASP A 742 -14.17 19.33 8.66
CA ASP A 742 -15.58 19.70 8.50
C ASP A 742 -15.88 20.36 7.14
N GLU A 743 -14.87 20.91 6.45
CA GLU A 743 -15.00 21.40 5.07
C GLU A 743 -15.41 20.28 4.10
N ALA A 744 -14.93 19.05 4.33
CA ALA A 744 -15.35 17.88 3.55
C ALA A 744 -16.86 17.64 3.68
N PHE A 745 -17.42 17.80 4.89
CA PHE A 745 -18.85 17.64 5.12
C PHE A 745 -19.68 18.67 4.35
N GLU A 746 -19.26 19.94 4.36
CA GLU A 746 -19.93 21.00 3.61
C GLU A 746 -19.94 20.72 2.10
N ILE A 747 -18.82 20.22 1.56
CA ILE A 747 -18.73 19.84 0.14
C ILE A 747 -19.63 18.65 -0.17
N LEU A 748 -19.59 17.59 0.65
CA LEU A 748 -20.43 16.41 0.49
C LEU A 748 -21.93 16.77 0.52
N TYR A 749 -22.31 17.70 1.39
CA TYR A 749 -23.67 18.23 1.45
C TYR A 749 -24.06 19.00 0.18
N LYS A 750 -23.17 19.87 -0.33
CA LYS A 750 -23.40 20.62 -1.60
C LYS A 750 -23.61 19.68 -2.78
N ILE A 751 -22.79 18.63 -2.92
CA ILE A 751 -22.87 17.65 -4.03
C ILE A 751 -23.93 16.56 -3.81
N ARG A 752 -24.53 16.49 -2.61
CA ARG A 752 -25.55 15.51 -2.21
C ARG A 752 -25.08 14.04 -2.24
N ASP A 753 -23.81 13.77 -1.91
CA ASP A 753 -23.31 12.39 -1.74
C ASP A 753 -23.65 11.86 -0.33
N TRP A 754 -24.89 11.42 -0.17
CA TRP A 754 -25.44 10.99 1.13
C TRP A 754 -24.73 9.79 1.74
N GLN A 755 -24.23 8.87 0.92
CA GLN A 755 -23.53 7.68 1.40
C GLN A 755 -22.21 8.10 2.07
N THR A 756 -21.44 8.95 1.41
CA THR A 756 -20.16 9.42 1.93
C THR A 756 -20.33 10.31 3.16
N MET A 757 -21.45 11.06 3.25
CA MET A 757 -21.80 11.80 4.47
C MET A 757 -22.08 10.88 5.67
N ILE A 758 -22.74 9.75 5.45
CA ILE A 758 -22.93 8.74 6.50
C ILE A 758 -21.58 8.21 6.94
N ASP A 759 -20.71 7.89 5.98
CA ASP A 759 -19.36 7.38 6.24
C ASP A 759 -18.51 8.36 7.04
N PHE A 760 -18.59 9.65 6.72
CA PHE A 760 -17.95 10.72 7.49
C PHE A 760 -18.34 10.69 8.98
N PHE A 761 -19.62 10.53 9.31
CA PHE A 761 -20.05 10.46 10.71
C PHE A 761 -19.64 9.17 11.42
N ILE A 762 -19.58 8.06 10.71
CA ILE A 762 -19.11 6.77 11.23
C ILE A 762 -17.63 6.88 11.61
N VAL A 763 -16.82 7.43 10.70
CA VAL A 763 -15.39 7.66 10.90
C VAL A 763 -15.13 8.67 12.02
N LYS A 764 -15.88 9.78 12.05
CA LYS A 764 -15.73 10.80 13.09
C LYS A 764 -16.05 10.24 14.49
N GLN A 765 -16.96 9.27 14.60
CA GLN A 765 -17.20 8.54 15.85
C GLN A 765 -15.99 7.68 16.24
N SER A 766 -15.43 6.88 15.33
CA SER A 766 -14.30 5.99 15.65
C SER A 766 -13.07 6.78 16.12
N VAL A 767 -12.74 7.87 15.42
CA VAL A 767 -11.62 8.76 15.81
C VAL A 767 -11.84 9.39 17.20
N GLN A 768 -13.08 9.77 17.55
CA GLN A 768 -13.41 10.28 18.89
C GLN A 768 -13.26 9.22 19.98
N GLU A 769 -13.67 7.98 19.71
CA GLU A 769 -13.56 6.86 20.66
C GLU A 769 -12.09 6.48 20.91
N GLU A 770 -11.25 6.46 19.86
CA GLU A 770 -9.81 6.20 19.97
C GLU A 770 -9.09 7.29 20.78
N ALA A 771 -9.38 8.56 20.52
CA ALA A 771 -8.82 9.68 21.29
C ALA A 771 -9.24 9.65 22.78
N ALA A 772 -10.48 9.25 23.06
CA ALA A 772 -10.98 9.07 24.42
C ALA A 772 -10.30 7.88 25.15
N GLN A 773 -9.99 6.80 24.44
CA GLN A 773 -9.28 5.66 24.99
C GLN A 773 -7.82 6.01 25.31
N MET A 774 -7.11 6.71 24.43
CA MET A 774 -5.73 7.17 24.65
C MET A 774 -5.60 8.14 25.83
N SER A 775 -6.53 9.07 25.99
CA SER A 775 -6.55 9.98 27.15
C SER A 775 -6.89 9.27 28.48
N SER A 776 -7.65 8.16 28.42
CA SER A 776 -7.97 7.34 29.58
C SER A 776 -6.84 6.38 30.01
N SER A 777 -5.93 6.00 29.09
CA SER A 777 -4.76 5.18 29.41
C SER A 777 -3.63 6.02 30.03
N GLU A 778 -3.40 7.26 29.57
CA GLU A 778 -2.43 8.18 30.19
C GLU A 778 -2.80 8.56 31.62
N SER A 779 -4.09 8.73 31.92
CA SER A 779 -4.57 9.02 33.29
C SER A 779 -4.52 7.84 34.26
N ARG A 780 -4.23 6.62 33.79
CA ARG A 780 -3.96 5.44 34.63
C ARG A 780 -2.47 5.22 34.91
N PHE A 781 -1.59 5.96 34.25
CA PHE A 781 -0.14 5.93 34.45
C PHE A 781 0.39 7.07 35.35
N PHE A 782 -0.47 7.97 35.83
CA PHE A 782 -0.14 9.03 36.80
C PHE A 782 -0.71 8.78 38.19
#